data_AF-A0A0M0J6X9-F1
#
_entry.id   AF-A0A0M0J6X9-F1
#
_cell.length_a   1.000
_cell.length_b   1.000
_cell.length_c   1.000
_cell.angle_alpha   90.00
_cell.angle_beta   90.00
_cell.angle_gamma   90.00
#
_symmetry.space_group_name_H-M   'P 1'
#
loop_
_entity.id
_entity.type
_entity.pdbx_description
1 polymer ?
#
loop_
_entity_poly.entity_id
_entity_poly.type
_entity_poly.pdbx_seq_one_letter_code
_entity_poly.pdbx_strand_id
1 'polypeptide(L)'
;MGDTDIGPILLAAQSADPAVRQPAEQQLEAAKASNLPLLLNLLARELSNEVKELTTRQLAGVLLKNCLTAKSADLVQQRQAAWLAISPAERHTIKTAVLGALASPQQSARHTAAQVIGAIGVIELPHAQWPELIQGLADNTTASGNDFLKQSSLEALGFVCEEIDPAVLEPQANLILTAVVSGMRKEEPNMDVRLAGVRAMTNALEFVEKNFEVEVERNIIMQTVCEATQAEKQEIKVAAYECIVVIAELYYDKLPAYMPALYQLTLAALQKATADESEEDVGKQAIEFWTTICDKEMEIEDEEAPGPSHNFVKQGMGQLVGLLLEAMCKQDEDEDGGFTLASAAATCLAQIALTVHDDVVGHVIPFIQANIDSADWHRTEAATLAWGSVLEGPSDLALQPFMVPALEKMISLVGTPTTALPVRDTAAWTIARICEHHTASIQPQHWHVMLREGSVDPSGALIEPEGVLLMALKDHTRVAEKVCTALYALAEQVEDERNNPSNRLSGLFVTLAKALLACTERHDAGENNLRVSAYEALNMVITNAAKDTHVSVGQLLPLVISRLEGTFAMPIVSSDDREAQTELQGLLCATLQVITQKLGPQAAPHADQMMNLCLQVFASRNSSVHEEALLAVGSVATATGRAFEKYMPHFRPFLSLGLSNYEEFMVCNVAIGVVGDICRALEKQVMPYCDELVHLLLRNLQNPALNRNVKPPILSCFGDIALAIEGGFEKYMQVTMSMLVQASQTTVDTENPDLVEYLNQLREGIFEAYTGVLQGLRAENKATVFEPYMMGALELIRVCNDGVPQNVTGDSVVHAAVGLIGDLAQTLGEPFKRVARSSPHKEYLKALLKHGKESPNKETGEAAKWASQIAFKD
;
A
#
# COMPACT_ATOMS: atom_id res chain seq x y z
N MET A 1 26.66 20.16 -34.62
CA MET A 1 26.96 18.72 -34.74
C MET A 1 26.48 18.19 -36.10
N GLY A 2 26.81 18.86 -37.21
CA GLY A 2 26.20 18.53 -38.52
C GLY A 2 26.78 17.31 -39.25
N ASP A 3 27.75 16.61 -38.64
CA ASP A 3 28.38 15.38 -39.16
C ASP A 3 29.23 14.69 -38.07
N THR A 4 28.91 14.95 -36.79
CA THR A 4 29.74 14.54 -35.65
C THR A 4 29.38 13.11 -35.24
N ASP A 5 30.37 12.21 -35.25
CA ASP A 5 30.23 10.88 -34.69
C ASP A 5 29.86 10.99 -33.20
N ILE A 6 28.68 10.49 -32.83
CA ILE A 6 28.17 10.54 -31.45
C ILE A 6 28.76 9.43 -30.58
N GLY A 7 29.31 8.38 -31.18
CA GLY A 7 29.88 7.20 -30.49
C GLY A 7 30.88 7.57 -29.39
N PRO A 8 31.88 8.44 -29.62
CA PRO A 8 32.83 8.86 -28.58
C PRO A 8 32.19 9.55 -27.38
N ILE A 9 31.11 10.33 -27.60
CA ILE A 9 30.38 11.01 -26.51
C ILE A 9 29.62 9.99 -25.68
N LEU A 10 28.97 9.02 -26.34
CA LEU A 10 28.27 7.92 -25.66
C LEU A 10 29.21 7.06 -24.84
N LEU A 11 30.40 6.79 -25.37
CA LEU A 11 31.42 5.98 -24.68
C LEU A 11 31.97 6.73 -23.45
N ALA A 12 32.17 8.05 -23.55
CA ALA A 12 32.54 8.90 -22.43
C ALA A 12 31.44 8.96 -21.34
N ALA A 13 30.16 8.97 -21.73
CA ALA A 13 29.03 8.95 -20.80
C ALA A 13 28.91 7.64 -20.01
N GLN A 14 29.59 6.57 -20.42
CA GLN A 14 29.64 5.29 -19.70
C GLN A 14 30.85 5.20 -18.74
N SER A 15 31.72 6.21 -18.70
CA SER A 15 32.92 6.17 -17.88
C SER A 15 32.58 6.17 -16.38
N ALA A 16 33.30 5.35 -15.60
CA ALA A 16 33.23 5.37 -14.15
C ALA A 16 33.85 6.64 -13.53
N ASP A 17 34.67 7.37 -14.30
CA ASP A 17 35.28 8.64 -13.86
C ASP A 17 34.28 9.80 -14.06
N PRO A 18 33.82 10.46 -12.98
CA PRO A 18 32.93 11.62 -13.07
C PRO A 18 33.49 12.76 -13.92
N ALA A 19 34.83 12.92 -13.97
CA ALA A 19 35.46 13.97 -14.76
C ALA A 19 35.34 13.74 -16.28
N VAL A 20 35.10 12.50 -16.71
CA VAL A 20 34.86 12.14 -18.12
C VAL A 20 33.36 12.03 -18.40
N ARG A 21 32.58 11.48 -17.46
CA ARG A 21 31.15 11.26 -17.61
C ARG A 21 30.33 12.55 -17.59
N GLN A 22 30.53 13.42 -16.59
CA GLN A 22 29.71 14.63 -16.43
C GLN A 22 29.78 15.58 -17.63
N PRO A 23 30.96 15.84 -18.25
CA PRO A 23 31.02 16.64 -19.46
C PRO A 23 30.25 16.02 -20.64
N ALA A 24 30.27 14.69 -20.77
CA ALA A 24 29.55 13.98 -21.83
C ALA A 24 28.03 14.06 -21.62
N GLU A 25 27.55 13.87 -20.39
CA GLU A 25 26.13 14.06 -20.01
C GLU A 25 25.67 15.50 -20.28
N GLN A 26 26.47 16.51 -19.90
CA GLN A 26 26.17 17.91 -20.19
C GLN A 26 26.11 18.21 -21.69
N GLN A 27 26.97 17.59 -22.49
CA GLN A 27 26.94 17.74 -23.96
C GLN A 27 25.66 17.13 -24.56
N LEU A 28 25.22 15.98 -24.06
CA LEU A 28 23.96 15.35 -24.50
C LEU A 28 22.76 16.21 -24.14
N GLU A 29 22.72 16.77 -22.92
CA GLU A 29 21.60 17.63 -22.50
C GLU A 29 21.60 18.97 -23.25
N ALA A 30 22.78 19.54 -23.54
CA ALA A 30 22.90 20.72 -24.40
C ALA A 30 22.46 20.43 -25.85
N ALA A 31 22.78 19.26 -26.39
CA ALA A 31 22.33 18.83 -27.72
C ALA A 31 20.80 18.68 -27.75
N LYS A 32 20.21 18.10 -26.71
CA LYS A 32 18.77 17.93 -26.55
C LYS A 32 18.04 19.28 -26.50
N ALA A 33 18.58 20.25 -25.75
CA ALA A 33 18.00 21.59 -25.65
C ALA A 33 18.16 22.43 -26.93
N SER A 34 19.22 22.19 -27.72
CA SER A 34 19.52 22.99 -28.91
C SER A 34 18.88 22.48 -30.19
N ASN A 35 18.94 21.17 -30.46
CA ASN A 35 18.36 20.56 -31.65
C ASN A 35 18.01 19.09 -31.39
N LEU A 36 16.83 18.89 -30.79
CA LEU A 36 16.29 17.57 -30.51
C LEU A 36 16.18 16.67 -31.76
N PRO A 37 15.62 17.11 -32.91
CA PRO A 37 15.55 16.27 -34.13
C PRO A 37 16.89 15.69 -34.57
N LEU A 38 17.94 16.52 -34.57
CA LEU A 38 19.28 16.09 -34.96
C LEU A 38 19.85 15.06 -33.97
N LEU A 39 19.68 15.28 -32.67
CA LEU A 39 20.13 14.34 -31.64
C LEU A 39 19.45 12.97 -31.81
N LEU A 40 18.12 12.95 -31.96
CA LEU A 40 17.37 11.69 -32.12
C LEU A 40 17.79 10.94 -33.39
N ASN A 41 18.06 11.65 -34.49
CA ASN A 41 18.56 11.05 -35.72
C ASN A 41 19.96 10.43 -35.54
N LEU A 42 20.88 11.12 -34.87
CA LEU A 42 22.21 10.60 -34.57
C LEU A 42 22.14 9.35 -33.69
N LEU A 43 21.30 9.35 -32.65
CA LEU A 43 21.10 8.20 -31.77
C LEU A 43 20.51 7.00 -32.53
N ALA A 44 19.49 7.22 -33.36
CA ALA A 44 18.87 6.16 -34.17
C ALA A 44 19.85 5.55 -35.19
N ARG A 45 20.68 6.39 -35.82
CA ARG A 45 21.72 5.92 -36.76
C ARG A 45 22.80 5.14 -36.06
N GLU A 46 23.26 5.58 -34.88
CA GLU A 46 24.26 4.84 -34.08
C GLU A 46 23.71 3.47 -33.69
N LEU A 47 22.48 3.38 -33.18
CA LEU A 47 21.80 2.11 -32.84
C LEU A 47 21.73 1.14 -34.04
N SER A 48 21.37 1.64 -35.22
CA SER A 48 21.20 0.84 -36.45
C SER A 48 22.50 0.41 -37.13
N ASN A 49 23.66 0.92 -36.70
CA ASN A 49 24.92 0.69 -37.39
C ASN A 49 25.66 -0.53 -36.83
N GLU A 50 25.72 -1.61 -37.62
CA GLU A 50 26.38 -2.87 -37.24
C GLU A 50 27.90 -2.77 -37.05
N VAL A 51 28.54 -1.72 -37.57
CA VAL A 51 29.99 -1.52 -37.43
C VAL A 51 30.34 -0.93 -36.04
N LYS A 52 29.37 -0.34 -35.35
CA LYS A 52 29.56 0.32 -34.05
C LYS A 52 29.56 -0.67 -32.89
N GLU A 53 30.20 -0.29 -31.80
CA GLU A 53 30.27 -1.12 -30.59
C GLU A 53 28.90 -1.30 -29.94
N LEU A 54 28.63 -2.51 -29.44
CA LEU A 54 27.34 -2.89 -28.86
C LEU A 54 26.90 -1.95 -27.73
N THR A 55 27.83 -1.58 -26.85
CA THR A 55 27.59 -0.71 -25.70
C THR A 55 27.14 0.69 -26.12
N THR A 56 27.73 1.24 -27.18
CA THR A 56 27.33 2.54 -27.74
C THR A 56 25.97 2.48 -28.43
N ARG A 57 25.69 1.37 -29.13
CA ARG A 57 24.38 1.13 -29.78
C ARG A 57 23.25 1.04 -28.74
N GLN A 58 23.45 0.26 -27.68
CA GLN A 58 22.49 0.13 -26.58
C GLN A 58 22.24 1.48 -25.90
N LEU A 59 23.30 2.20 -25.51
CA LEU A 59 23.14 3.50 -24.87
C LEU A 59 22.43 4.51 -25.80
N ALA A 60 22.73 4.48 -27.10
CA ALA A 60 22.07 5.33 -28.07
C ALA A 60 20.55 5.10 -28.07
N GLY A 61 20.11 3.84 -28.12
CA GLY A 61 18.71 3.48 -28.08
C GLY A 61 18.03 3.79 -26.73
N VAL A 62 18.72 3.59 -25.61
CA VAL A 62 18.19 3.95 -24.27
C VAL A 62 18.00 5.46 -24.14
N LEU A 63 18.96 6.27 -24.59
CA LEU A 63 18.84 7.73 -24.59
C LEU A 63 17.74 8.20 -25.54
N LEU A 64 17.59 7.55 -26.69
CA LEU A 64 16.51 7.80 -27.64
C LEU A 64 15.15 7.54 -26.97
N LYS A 65 14.97 6.39 -26.30
CA LYS A 65 13.77 6.07 -25.52
C LYS A 65 13.51 7.11 -24.41
N ASN A 66 14.54 7.46 -23.65
CA ASN A 66 14.43 8.43 -22.55
C ASN A 66 14.10 9.86 -23.02
N CYS A 67 14.24 10.17 -24.31
CA CYS A 67 13.75 11.42 -24.87
C CYS A 67 12.24 11.40 -25.15
N LEU A 68 11.62 10.21 -25.19
CA LEU A 68 10.22 9.97 -25.56
C LEU A 68 9.35 9.64 -24.34
N THR A 69 9.87 8.88 -23.38
CA THR A 69 9.11 8.39 -22.20
C THR A 69 9.52 9.11 -20.92
N ALA A 70 8.65 9.24 -19.91
CA ALA A 70 8.97 9.81 -18.59
C ALA A 70 8.11 9.19 -17.48
N LYS A 71 8.53 9.32 -16.21
CA LYS A 71 7.75 8.84 -15.06
C LYS A 71 6.60 9.78 -14.65
N SER A 72 6.78 11.10 -14.81
CA SER A 72 5.78 12.10 -14.43
C SER A 72 4.86 12.46 -15.59
N ALA A 73 3.54 12.49 -15.37
CA ALA A 73 2.53 12.77 -16.39
C ALA A 73 2.79 14.09 -17.16
N ASP A 74 3.15 15.17 -16.47
CA ASP A 74 3.46 16.46 -17.10
C ASP A 74 4.63 16.37 -18.09
N LEU A 75 5.68 15.64 -17.71
CA LEU A 75 6.87 15.47 -18.54
C LEU A 75 6.60 14.52 -19.72
N VAL A 76 5.70 13.54 -19.56
CA VAL A 76 5.21 12.71 -20.66
C VAL A 76 4.54 13.58 -21.72
N GLN A 77 3.58 14.43 -21.33
CA GLN A 77 2.92 15.34 -22.28
C GLN A 77 3.92 16.28 -22.97
N GLN A 78 4.89 16.84 -22.23
CA GLN A 78 5.91 17.70 -22.81
C GLN A 78 6.78 16.96 -23.85
N ARG A 79 7.22 15.74 -23.55
CA ARG A 79 8.04 14.91 -24.47
C ARG A 79 7.25 14.48 -25.71
N GLN A 80 6.00 14.07 -25.53
CA GLN A 80 5.09 13.75 -26.63
C GLN A 80 4.87 14.94 -27.57
N ALA A 81 4.59 16.12 -27.01
CA ALA A 81 4.44 17.35 -27.79
C ALA A 81 5.73 17.72 -28.54
N ALA A 82 6.89 17.55 -27.91
CA ALA A 82 8.19 17.81 -28.54
C ALA A 82 8.46 16.87 -29.72
N TRP A 83 8.11 15.57 -29.62
CA TRP A 83 8.22 14.62 -30.73
C TRP A 83 7.28 14.98 -31.89
N LEU A 84 6.00 15.27 -31.61
CA LEU A 84 5.01 15.59 -32.63
C LEU A 84 5.33 16.90 -33.38
N ALA A 85 6.08 17.82 -32.76
CA ALA A 85 6.57 19.04 -33.39
C ALA A 85 7.68 18.81 -34.44
N ILE A 86 8.32 17.62 -34.45
CA ILE A 86 9.36 17.26 -35.43
C ILE A 86 8.74 17.02 -36.81
N SER A 87 9.44 17.43 -37.88
CA SER A 87 8.93 17.28 -39.24
C SER A 87 8.67 15.81 -39.61
N PRO A 88 7.61 15.51 -40.39
CA PRO A 88 7.29 14.12 -40.76
C PRO A 88 8.43 13.39 -41.49
N ALA A 89 9.24 14.10 -42.29
CA ALA A 89 10.37 13.52 -43.01
C ALA A 89 11.52 13.08 -42.07
N GLU A 90 11.82 13.89 -41.05
CA GLU A 90 12.83 13.57 -40.04
C GLU A 90 12.38 12.41 -39.16
N ARG A 91 11.10 12.42 -38.73
CA ARG A 91 10.50 11.31 -37.99
C ARG A 91 10.53 10.02 -38.81
N HIS A 92 10.16 10.07 -40.08
CA HIS A 92 10.25 8.90 -40.97
C HIS A 92 11.69 8.35 -41.05
N THR A 93 12.69 9.23 -41.17
CA THR A 93 14.11 8.81 -41.19
C THR A 93 14.53 8.10 -39.90
N ILE A 94 14.12 8.62 -38.74
CA ILE A 94 14.39 8.00 -37.43
C ILE A 94 13.70 6.63 -37.35
N LYS A 95 12.41 6.57 -37.72
CA LYS A 95 11.61 5.34 -37.71
C LYS A 95 12.22 4.25 -38.59
N THR A 96 12.64 4.58 -39.81
CA THR A 96 13.30 3.62 -40.72
C THR A 96 14.63 3.10 -40.15
N ALA A 97 15.43 3.97 -39.52
CA ALA A 97 16.70 3.56 -38.92
C ALA A 97 16.49 2.56 -37.76
N VAL A 98 15.54 2.85 -36.86
CA VAL A 98 15.21 1.96 -35.73
C VAL A 98 14.61 0.64 -36.21
N LEU A 99 13.70 0.67 -37.20
CA LEU A 99 13.16 -0.57 -37.80
C LEU A 99 14.24 -1.44 -38.43
N GLY A 100 15.24 -0.84 -39.08
CA GLY A 100 16.38 -1.57 -39.65
C GLY A 100 17.21 -2.31 -38.59
N ALA A 101 17.26 -1.79 -37.36
CA ALA A 101 18.00 -2.41 -36.26
C ALA A 101 17.35 -3.71 -35.74
N LEU A 102 16.07 -3.96 -36.02
CA LEU A 102 15.38 -5.22 -35.67
C LEU A 102 16.01 -6.44 -36.37
N ALA A 103 16.65 -6.27 -37.53
CA ALA A 103 17.31 -7.38 -38.22
C ALA A 103 18.75 -7.64 -37.72
N SER A 104 19.26 -6.87 -36.76
CA SER A 104 20.62 -6.99 -36.22
C SER A 104 20.90 -8.40 -35.72
N PRO A 105 22.12 -8.96 -35.85
CA PRO A 105 22.48 -10.23 -35.21
C PRO A 105 22.69 -10.10 -33.69
N GLN A 106 22.87 -8.88 -33.16
CA GLN A 106 23.09 -8.62 -31.74
C GLN A 106 21.77 -8.49 -30.97
N GLN A 107 21.46 -9.45 -30.08
CA GLN A 107 20.20 -9.49 -29.32
C GLN A 107 19.92 -8.17 -28.58
N SER A 108 20.92 -7.65 -27.88
CA SER A 108 20.75 -6.43 -27.10
C SER A 108 20.41 -5.21 -27.95
N ALA A 109 20.97 -5.09 -29.16
CA ALA A 109 20.66 -3.98 -30.06
C ALA A 109 19.23 -4.09 -30.62
N ARG A 110 18.80 -5.31 -30.99
CA ARG A 110 17.44 -5.57 -31.44
C ARG A 110 16.40 -5.28 -30.35
N HIS A 111 16.69 -5.73 -29.12
CA HIS A 111 15.82 -5.51 -27.98
C HIS A 111 15.63 -4.02 -27.67
N THR A 112 16.73 -3.25 -27.64
CA THR A 112 16.65 -1.79 -27.46
C THR A 112 15.89 -1.12 -28.62
N ALA A 113 16.05 -1.60 -29.85
CA ALA A 113 15.27 -1.09 -30.98
C ALA A 113 13.76 -1.36 -30.82
N ALA A 114 13.38 -2.54 -30.35
CA ALA A 114 11.98 -2.89 -30.04
C ALA A 114 11.38 -1.94 -28.99
N GLN A 115 12.12 -1.64 -27.90
CA GLN A 115 11.69 -0.68 -26.89
C GLN A 115 11.48 0.74 -27.44
N VAL A 116 12.37 1.20 -28.32
CA VAL A 116 12.23 2.51 -28.97
C VAL A 116 11.01 2.53 -29.90
N ILE A 117 10.73 1.43 -30.60
CA ILE A 117 9.53 1.31 -31.44
C ILE A 117 8.25 1.38 -30.61
N GLY A 118 8.20 0.68 -29.47
CA GLY A 118 7.10 0.79 -28.49
C GLY A 118 6.88 2.25 -28.08
N ALA A 119 7.94 2.90 -27.59
CA ALA A 119 7.89 4.28 -27.14
C ALA A 119 7.44 5.28 -28.23
N ILE A 120 7.83 5.10 -29.50
CA ILE A 120 7.32 5.94 -30.60
C ILE A 120 5.86 5.58 -30.92
N GLY A 121 5.50 4.29 -30.87
CA GLY A 121 4.15 3.79 -31.08
C GLY A 121 3.13 4.45 -30.16
N VAL A 122 3.45 4.56 -28.86
CA VAL A 122 2.65 5.27 -27.85
C VAL A 122 2.31 6.69 -28.24
N ILE A 123 3.21 7.37 -28.95
CA ILE A 123 3.01 8.76 -29.37
C ILE A 123 2.24 8.84 -30.69
N GLU A 124 2.62 8.04 -31.69
CA GLU A 124 2.13 8.22 -33.06
C GLU A 124 0.86 7.43 -33.40
N LEU A 125 0.63 6.26 -32.81
CA LEU A 125 -0.54 5.43 -33.10
C LEU A 125 -1.87 6.11 -32.69
N PRO A 126 -2.00 6.72 -31.49
CA PRO A 126 -3.21 7.45 -31.13
C PRO A 126 -3.53 8.63 -32.06
N HIS A 127 -2.50 9.17 -32.73
CA HIS A 127 -2.62 10.28 -33.68
C HIS A 127 -2.68 9.83 -35.15
N ALA A 128 -2.73 8.53 -35.42
CA ALA A 128 -2.70 7.92 -36.76
C ALA A 128 -1.50 8.37 -37.64
N GLN A 129 -0.34 8.61 -37.03
CA GLN A 129 0.87 9.10 -37.74
C GLN A 129 1.86 7.99 -38.14
N TRP A 130 1.58 6.74 -37.72
CA TRP A 130 2.34 5.56 -38.13
C TRP A 130 1.45 4.33 -38.45
N PRO A 131 0.51 4.45 -39.41
CA PRO A 131 -0.46 3.39 -39.69
C PRO A 131 0.16 2.08 -40.20
N GLU A 132 1.34 2.15 -40.83
CA GLU A 132 2.06 0.98 -41.36
C GLU A 132 2.82 0.16 -40.32
N LEU A 133 2.92 0.60 -39.06
CA LEU A 133 3.76 -0.05 -38.05
C LEU A 133 3.34 -1.51 -37.79
N ILE A 134 2.09 -1.73 -37.39
CA ILE A 134 1.61 -3.06 -36.99
C ILE A 134 1.65 -4.04 -38.16
N GLN A 135 1.24 -3.60 -39.36
CA GLN A 135 1.35 -4.43 -40.55
C GLN A 135 2.80 -4.80 -40.88
N GLY A 136 3.73 -3.83 -40.79
CA GLY A 136 5.14 -4.11 -41.02
C GLY A 136 5.73 -5.10 -40.00
N LEU A 137 5.37 -4.97 -38.72
CA LEU A 137 5.80 -5.91 -37.69
C LEU A 137 5.18 -7.31 -37.88
N ALA A 138 3.88 -7.39 -38.22
CA ALA A 138 3.19 -8.65 -38.50
C ALA A 138 3.75 -9.37 -39.74
N ASP A 139 4.08 -8.64 -40.80
CA ASP A 139 4.71 -9.20 -42.00
C ASP A 139 6.10 -9.79 -41.66
N ASN A 140 6.85 -9.11 -40.77
CA ASN A 140 8.17 -9.59 -40.32
C ASN A 140 8.10 -10.91 -39.53
N THR A 141 7.03 -11.16 -38.76
CA THR A 141 6.90 -12.42 -37.99
C THR A 141 6.63 -13.63 -38.89
N THR A 142 6.00 -13.40 -40.04
CA THR A 142 5.71 -14.44 -41.05
C THR A 142 6.80 -14.57 -42.12
N ALA A 143 7.76 -13.64 -42.15
CA ALA A 143 8.86 -13.63 -43.11
C ALA A 143 9.76 -14.86 -42.97
N SER A 144 10.07 -15.49 -44.11
CA SER A 144 10.94 -16.67 -44.14
C SER A 144 12.43 -16.26 -44.09
N GLY A 145 13.21 -16.86 -43.19
CA GLY A 145 14.68 -16.85 -43.25
C GLY A 145 15.43 -15.86 -42.35
N ASN A 146 14.76 -15.15 -41.42
CA ASN A 146 15.45 -14.33 -40.42
C ASN A 146 14.75 -14.42 -39.04
N ASP A 147 15.19 -15.38 -38.21
CA ASP A 147 14.63 -15.60 -36.88
C ASP A 147 14.85 -14.41 -35.93
N PHE A 148 15.94 -13.67 -36.09
CA PHE A 148 16.23 -12.47 -35.29
C PHE A 148 15.20 -11.36 -35.54
N LEU A 149 14.81 -11.19 -36.81
CA LEU A 149 13.79 -10.23 -37.20
C LEU A 149 12.41 -10.65 -36.68
N LYS A 150 12.08 -11.95 -36.75
CA LYS A 150 10.83 -12.47 -36.17
C LYS A 150 10.75 -12.21 -34.67
N GLN A 151 11.78 -12.62 -33.93
CA GLN A 151 11.87 -12.47 -32.47
C GLN A 151 11.69 -11.01 -32.07
N SER A 152 12.49 -10.11 -32.63
CA SER A 152 12.47 -8.70 -32.25
C SER A 152 11.23 -7.95 -32.72
N SER A 153 10.57 -8.40 -33.81
CA SER A 153 9.28 -7.86 -34.22
C SER A 153 8.16 -8.29 -33.29
N LEU A 154 8.20 -9.52 -32.75
CA LEU A 154 7.28 -9.96 -31.69
C LEU A 154 7.52 -9.20 -30.38
N GLU A 155 8.78 -8.98 -29.97
CA GLU A 155 9.10 -8.14 -28.82
C GLU A 155 8.59 -6.70 -29.00
N ALA A 156 8.77 -6.12 -30.19
CA ALA A 156 8.26 -4.78 -30.50
C ALA A 156 6.73 -4.72 -30.46
N LEU A 157 6.04 -5.75 -30.97
CA LEU A 157 4.59 -5.88 -30.81
C LEU A 157 4.22 -5.95 -29.33
N GLY A 158 4.91 -6.75 -28.53
CA GLY A 158 4.67 -6.85 -27.07
C GLY A 158 4.77 -5.52 -26.35
N PHE A 159 5.80 -4.69 -26.62
CA PHE A 159 5.92 -3.36 -26.02
C PHE A 159 4.84 -2.38 -26.50
N VAL A 160 4.46 -2.47 -27.78
CA VAL A 160 3.35 -1.68 -28.33
C VAL A 160 2.02 -2.07 -27.65
N CYS A 161 1.83 -3.35 -27.36
CA CYS A 161 0.64 -3.88 -26.68
C CYS A 161 0.56 -3.43 -25.22
N GLU A 162 1.70 -3.37 -24.53
CA GLU A 162 1.80 -3.02 -23.12
C GLU A 162 1.64 -1.52 -22.84
N GLU A 163 2.22 -0.65 -23.69
CA GLU A 163 2.31 0.78 -23.37
C GLU A 163 1.15 1.64 -23.97
N ILE A 164 0.30 1.06 -24.83
CA ILE A 164 -0.72 1.81 -25.59
C ILE A 164 -2.12 1.50 -25.10
N ASP A 165 -2.96 2.54 -25.04
CA ASP A 165 -4.39 2.40 -24.78
C ASP A 165 -5.03 1.32 -25.68
N PRO A 166 -5.64 0.27 -25.08
CA PRO A 166 -6.35 -0.81 -25.78
C PRO A 166 -7.26 -0.34 -26.93
N ALA A 167 -7.96 0.78 -26.75
CA ALA A 167 -8.91 1.29 -27.74
C ALA A 167 -8.25 1.71 -29.06
N VAL A 168 -6.96 2.05 -29.05
CA VAL A 168 -6.20 2.44 -30.24
C VAL A 168 -5.81 1.21 -31.06
N LEU A 169 -5.51 0.09 -30.41
CA LEU A 169 -5.05 -1.15 -31.05
C LEU A 169 -6.19 -2.08 -31.48
N GLU A 170 -7.36 -1.95 -30.87
CA GLU A 170 -8.54 -2.78 -31.14
C GLU A 170 -8.85 -2.99 -32.65
N PRO A 171 -8.78 -1.98 -33.55
CA PRO A 171 -9.04 -2.19 -34.97
C PRO A 171 -8.03 -3.12 -35.68
N GLN A 172 -6.86 -3.31 -35.08
CA GLN A 172 -5.75 -4.10 -35.62
C GLN A 172 -5.51 -5.39 -34.80
N ALA A 173 -6.35 -5.69 -33.80
CA ALA A 173 -6.23 -6.84 -32.91
C ALA A 173 -6.08 -8.16 -33.66
N ASN A 174 -6.88 -8.41 -34.71
CA ASN A 174 -6.81 -9.62 -35.53
C ASN A 174 -5.43 -9.85 -36.17
N LEU A 175 -4.79 -8.76 -36.61
CA LEU A 175 -3.48 -8.83 -37.26
C LEU A 175 -2.38 -9.12 -36.24
N ILE A 176 -2.45 -8.46 -35.08
CA ILE A 176 -1.54 -8.69 -33.95
C ILE A 176 -1.67 -10.14 -33.48
N LEU A 177 -2.89 -10.61 -33.21
CA LEU A 177 -3.15 -11.99 -32.80
C LEU A 177 -2.63 -13.01 -33.82
N THR A 178 -2.85 -12.78 -35.11
CA THR A 178 -2.34 -13.69 -36.15
C THR A 178 -0.81 -13.79 -36.11
N ALA A 179 -0.12 -12.65 -35.97
CA ALA A 179 1.34 -12.59 -35.89
C ALA A 179 1.87 -13.28 -34.63
N VAL A 180 1.25 -13.01 -33.48
CA VAL A 180 1.65 -13.54 -32.17
C VAL A 180 1.39 -15.05 -32.09
N VAL A 181 0.19 -15.51 -32.45
CA VAL A 181 -0.16 -16.95 -32.49
C VAL A 181 0.77 -17.70 -33.43
N SER A 182 1.14 -17.13 -34.58
CA SER A 182 2.11 -17.75 -35.49
C SER A 182 3.48 -17.93 -34.85
N GLY A 183 3.91 -16.99 -34.01
CA GLY A 183 5.16 -17.08 -33.27
C GLY A 183 5.15 -18.14 -32.15
N MET A 184 4.00 -18.37 -31.51
CA MET A 184 3.86 -19.29 -30.38
C MET A 184 3.76 -20.78 -30.76
N ARG A 185 3.23 -21.04 -31.96
CA ARG A 185 2.91 -22.37 -32.47
C ARG A 185 4.05 -23.37 -32.30
N LYS A 186 3.70 -24.63 -32.06
CA LYS A 186 4.65 -25.73 -31.90
C LYS A 186 5.48 -25.97 -33.17
N GLU A 187 4.96 -25.60 -34.34
CA GLU A 187 5.65 -25.73 -35.62
C GLU A 187 6.80 -24.72 -35.80
N GLU A 188 6.89 -23.65 -34.99
CA GLU A 188 8.00 -22.70 -35.06
C GLU A 188 9.28 -23.35 -34.49
N PRO A 189 10.32 -23.59 -35.32
CA PRO A 189 11.52 -24.30 -34.88
C PRO A 189 12.36 -23.50 -33.88
N ASN A 190 12.30 -22.16 -33.90
CA ASN A 190 13.15 -21.33 -33.05
C ASN A 190 12.50 -21.08 -31.68
N MET A 191 13.13 -21.57 -30.62
CA MET A 191 12.59 -21.46 -29.26
C MET A 191 12.57 -20.02 -28.72
N ASP A 192 13.47 -19.14 -29.19
CA ASP A 192 13.50 -17.75 -28.76
C ASP A 192 12.40 -16.93 -29.46
N VAL A 193 12.08 -17.27 -30.71
CA VAL A 193 10.90 -16.72 -31.41
C VAL A 193 9.62 -17.17 -30.70
N ARG A 194 9.52 -18.44 -30.30
CA ARG A 194 8.39 -18.95 -29.54
C ARG A 194 8.22 -18.23 -28.21
N LEU A 195 9.30 -18.04 -27.45
CA LEU A 195 9.26 -17.30 -26.19
C LEU A 195 8.79 -15.85 -26.40
N ALA A 196 9.33 -15.14 -27.40
CA ALA A 196 8.89 -13.78 -27.74
C ALA A 196 7.41 -13.74 -28.12
N GLY A 197 6.92 -14.77 -28.84
CA GLY A 197 5.51 -14.91 -29.18
C GLY A 197 4.63 -15.08 -27.93
N VAL A 198 5.02 -15.92 -26.98
CA VAL A 198 4.23 -16.12 -25.75
C VAL A 198 4.16 -14.84 -24.92
N ARG A 199 5.29 -14.14 -24.73
CA ARG A 199 5.31 -12.86 -24.00
C ARG A 199 4.49 -11.77 -24.70
N ALA A 200 4.57 -11.70 -26.03
CA ALA A 200 3.76 -10.78 -26.81
C ALA A 200 2.26 -11.11 -26.71
N MET A 201 1.88 -12.39 -26.54
CA MET A 201 0.49 -12.77 -26.28
C MET A 201 0.03 -12.24 -24.94
N THR A 202 0.81 -12.45 -23.86
CA THR A 202 0.46 -11.96 -22.52
C THR A 202 0.11 -10.47 -22.56
N ASN A 203 0.97 -9.65 -23.18
CA ASN A 203 0.73 -8.20 -23.31
C ASN A 203 -0.44 -7.86 -24.24
N ALA A 204 -0.78 -8.73 -25.20
CA ALA A 204 -1.88 -8.50 -26.14
C ALA A 204 -3.27 -8.80 -25.54
N LEU A 205 -3.35 -9.48 -24.39
CA LEU A 205 -4.61 -9.94 -23.81
C LEU A 205 -5.54 -8.77 -23.44
N GLU A 206 -5.02 -7.60 -23.05
CA GLU A 206 -5.88 -6.50 -22.58
C GLU A 206 -6.85 -5.94 -23.65
N PHE A 207 -6.52 -6.03 -24.94
CA PHE A 207 -7.33 -5.43 -26.02
C PHE A 207 -7.95 -6.44 -26.99
N VAL A 208 -7.82 -7.74 -26.73
CA VAL A 208 -8.40 -8.81 -27.56
C VAL A 208 -9.72 -9.33 -26.99
N GLU A 209 -10.39 -8.55 -26.16
CA GLU A 209 -11.68 -8.89 -25.54
C GLU A 209 -12.72 -9.33 -26.58
N LYS A 210 -12.87 -8.55 -27.67
CA LYS A 210 -13.77 -8.90 -28.79
C LYS A 210 -13.42 -10.23 -29.46
N ASN A 211 -12.14 -10.57 -29.54
CA ASN A 211 -11.69 -11.85 -30.08
C ASN A 211 -11.97 -13.00 -29.11
N PHE A 212 -11.81 -12.75 -27.81
CA PHE A 212 -12.08 -13.73 -26.78
C PHE A 212 -13.59 -14.02 -26.65
N GLU A 213 -14.47 -13.08 -27.01
CA GLU A 213 -15.91 -13.33 -27.17
C GLU A 213 -16.24 -14.31 -28.31
N VAL A 214 -15.41 -14.36 -29.36
CA VAL A 214 -15.59 -15.27 -30.49
C VAL A 214 -15.02 -16.65 -30.14
N GLU A 215 -15.91 -17.61 -29.89
CA GLU A 215 -15.55 -18.97 -29.46
C GLU A 215 -14.46 -19.65 -30.31
N VAL A 216 -14.50 -19.48 -31.64
CA VAL A 216 -13.50 -20.07 -32.55
C VAL A 216 -12.11 -19.46 -32.31
N GLU A 217 -12.02 -18.14 -32.14
CA GLU A 217 -10.77 -17.43 -31.93
C GLU A 217 -10.23 -17.69 -30.52
N ARG A 218 -11.11 -17.64 -29.51
CA ARG A 218 -10.81 -18.04 -28.14
C ARG A 218 -10.24 -19.45 -28.06
N ASN A 219 -10.85 -20.42 -28.77
CA ASN A 219 -10.34 -21.79 -28.83
C ASN A 219 -8.92 -21.87 -29.40
N ILE A 220 -8.60 -21.08 -30.42
CA ILE A 220 -7.26 -21.03 -31.02
C ILE A 220 -6.25 -20.46 -30.02
N ILE A 221 -6.59 -19.36 -29.34
CA ILE A 221 -5.74 -18.75 -28.31
C ILE A 221 -5.48 -19.77 -27.19
N MET A 222 -6.55 -20.29 -26.57
CA MET A 222 -6.45 -21.25 -25.47
C MET A 222 -5.68 -22.51 -25.84
N GLN A 223 -5.91 -23.07 -27.03
CA GLN A 223 -5.16 -24.23 -27.49
C GLN A 223 -3.67 -23.90 -27.64
N THR A 224 -3.33 -22.78 -28.25
CA THR A 224 -1.93 -22.38 -28.49
C THR A 224 -1.19 -22.12 -27.19
N VAL A 225 -1.82 -21.44 -26.22
CA VAL A 225 -1.22 -21.19 -24.90
C VAL A 225 -1.06 -22.50 -24.13
N CYS A 226 -2.09 -23.35 -24.06
CA CYS A 226 -2.01 -24.65 -23.39
C CYS A 226 -0.92 -25.55 -24.00
N GLU A 227 -0.75 -25.57 -25.32
CA GLU A 227 0.33 -26.32 -25.98
C GLU A 227 1.72 -25.75 -25.62
N ALA A 228 1.85 -24.43 -25.43
CA ALA A 228 3.10 -23.80 -25.01
C ALA A 228 3.52 -24.17 -23.58
N THR A 229 2.57 -24.45 -22.67
CA THR A 229 2.88 -24.97 -21.32
C THR A 229 3.59 -26.33 -21.32
N GLN A 230 3.51 -27.07 -22.44
CA GLN A 230 4.14 -28.38 -22.62
C GLN A 230 5.43 -28.29 -23.45
N ALA A 231 5.99 -27.09 -23.63
CA ALA A 231 7.26 -26.91 -24.33
C ALA A 231 8.45 -27.52 -23.57
N GLU A 232 9.50 -27.89 -24.31
CA GLU A 232 10.72 -28.43 -23.72
C GLU A 232 11.54 -27.37 -22.97
N LYS A 233 11.56 -26.12 -23.46
CA LYS A 233 12.30 -25.00 -22.84
C LYS A 233 11.52 -24.44 -21.65
N GLN A 234 12.14 -24.40 -20.47
CA GLN A 234 11.53 -23.91 -19.23
C GLN A 234 10.98 -22.48 -19.32
N GLU A 235 11.76 -21.55 -19.90
CA GLU A 235 11.33 -20.15 -20.09
C GLU A 235 10.00 -20.03 -20.85
N ILE A 236 9.73 -20.92 -21.81
CA ILE A 236 8.47 -20.91 -22.57
C ILE A 236 7.32 -21.41 -21.69
N LYS A 237 7.56 -22.42 -20.86
CA LYS A 237 6.55 -22.94 -19.93
C LYS A 237 6.14 -21.87 -18.94
N VAL A 238 7.11 -21.21 -18.30
CA VAL A 238 6.86 -20.12 -17.34
C VAL A 238 6.04 -19.02 -18.00
N ALA A 239 6.49 -18.48 -19.15
CA ALA A 239 5.75 -17.46 -19.88
C ALA A 239 4.34 -17.90 -20.31
N ALA A 240 4.14 -19.19 -20.62
CA ALA A 240 2.83 -19.70 -20.99
C ALA A 240 1.88 -19.80 -19.80
N TYR A 241 2.37 -20.16 -18.61
CA TYR A 241 1.56 -20.10 -17.39
C TYR A 241 1.30 -18.65 -16.96
N GLU A 242 2.25 -17.72 -17.13
CA GLU A 242 2.01 -16.28 -16.92
C GLU A 242 0.87 -15.79 -17.82
N CYS A 243 0.88 -16.20 -19.10
CA CYS A 243 -0.21 -15.92 -20.03
C CYS A 243 -1.55 -16.52 -19.57
N ILE A 244 -1.56 -17.73 -18.99
CA ILE A 244 -2.77 -18.36 -18.44
C ILE A 244 -3.31 -17.58 -17.23
N VAL A 245 -2.42 -17.05 -16.37
CA VAL A 245 -2.79 -16.20 -15.24
C VAL A 245 -3.51 -14.94 -15.71
N VAL A 246 -2.93 -14.22 -16.67
CA VAL A 246 -3.56 -13.01 -17.23
C VAL A 246 -4.89 -13.34 -17.93
N ILE A 247 -4.98 -14.49 -18.62
CA ILE A 247 -6.27 -14.96 -19.18
C ILE A 247 -7.31 -15.19 -18.07
N ALA A 248 -6.91 -15.76 -16.93
CA ALA A 248 -7.81 -16.01 -15.82
C ALA A 248 -8.31 -14.72 -15.17
N GLU A 249 -7.43 -13.73 -15.04
CA GLU A 249 -7.74 -12.40 -14.53
C GLU A 249 -8.73 -11.66 -15.43
N LEU A 250 -8.47 -11.62 -16.74
CA LEU A 250 -9.28 -10.84 -17.69
C LEU A 250 -10.56 -11.55 -18.14
N TYR A 251 -10.56 -12.89 -18.19
CA TYR A 251 -11.60 -13.66 -18.90
C TYR A 251 -12.15 -14.84 -18.09
N TYR A 252 -12.23 -14.69 -16.76
CA TYR A 252 -12.75 -15.70 -15.83
C TYR A 252 -14.07 -16.35 -16.30
N ASP A 253 -15.04 -15.55 -16.78
CA ASP A 253 -16.37 -15.99 -17.21
C ASP A 253 -16.34 -16.92 -18.45
N LYS A 254 -15.26 -16.89 -19.24
CA LYS A 254 -15.08 -17.74 -20.42
C LYS A 254 -14.30 -19.02 -20.14
N LEU A 255 -13.72 -19.17 -18.95
CA LEU A 255 -12.93 -20.34 -18.58
C LEU A 255 -13.66 -21.69 -18.45
N PRO A 256 -15.00 -21.80 -18.21
CA PRO A 256 -15.62 -23.10 -17.92
C PRO A 256 -15.33 -24.21 -18.92
N ALA A 257 -15.22 -23.89 -20.22
CA ALA A 257 -14.93 -24.87 -21.27
C ALA A 257 -13.48 -25.39 -21.24
N TYR A 258 -12.54 -24.59 -20.73
CA TYR A 258 -11.10 -24.88 -20.72
C TYR A 258 -10.62 -25.38 -19.35
N MET A 259 -11.40 -25.12 -18.29
CA MET A 259 -11.03 -25.44 -16.92
C MET A 259 -10.61 -26.91 -16.70
N PRO A 260 -11.25 -27.94 -17.31
CA PRO A 260 -10.78 -29.31 -17.17
C PRO A 260 -9.34 -29.53 -17.67
N ALA A 261 -8.94 -28.84 -18.74
CA ALA A 261 -7.58 -28.91 -19.26
C ALA A 261 -6.62 -28.10 -18.39
N LEU A 262 -6.98 -26.86 -18.03
CA LEU A 262 -6.18 -26.00 -17.15
C LEU A 262 -5.92 -26.65 -15.79
N TYR A 263 -6.94 -27.30 -15.21
CA TYR A 263 -6.83 -28.08 -13.98
C TYR A 263 -5.78 -29.18 -14.10
N GLN A 264 -5.81 -29.98 -15.17
CA GLN A 264 -4.83 -31.06 -15.36
C GLN A 264 -3.42 -30.51 -15.60
N LEU A 265 -3.28 -29.43 -16.36
CA LEU A 265 -2.00 -28.79 -16.66
C LEU A 265 -1.37 -28.19 -15.40
N THR A 266 -2.15 -27.46 -14.60
CA THR A 266 -1.65 -26.83 -13.36
C THR A 266 -1.29 -27.86 -12.30
N LEU A 267 -2.09 -28.91 -12.11
CA LEU A 267 -1.72 -30.01 -11.22
C LEU A 267 -0.46 -30.76 -11.67
N ALA A 268 -0.31 -31.00 -12.98
CA ALA A 268 0.89 -31.66 -13.50
C ALA A 268 2.15 -30.81 -13.31
N ALA A 269 2.04 -29.49 -13.48
CA ALA A 269 3.14 -28.56 -13.18
C ALA A 269 3.52 -28.59 -11.69
N LEU A 270 2.53 -28.50 -10.81
CA LEU A 270 2.71 -28.61 -9.35
C LEU A 270 3.37 -29.94 -8.95
N GLN A 271 2.89 -31.05 -9.49
CA GLN A 271 3.45 -32.37 -9.20
C GLN A 271 4.91 -32.49 -9.66
N LYS A 272 5.27 -31.85 -10.79
CA LYS A 272 6.67 -31.81 -11.25
C LYS A 272 7.53 -30.92 -10.37
N ALA A 273 7.05 -29.73 -10.01
CA ALA A 273 7.77 -28.81 -9.14
C ALA A 273 8.06 -29.40 -7.75
N THR A 274 7.17 -30.24 -7.22
CA THR A 274 7.43 -30.97 -5.96
C THR A 274 8.42 -32.13 -6.10
N ALA A 275 8.71 -32.59 -7.33
CA ALA A 275 9.63 -33.69 -7.60
C ALA A 275 11.00 -33.22 -8.13
N ASP A 276 11.05 -32.09 -8.83
CA ASP A 276 12.20 -31.55 -9.53
C ASP A 276 12.29 -30.03 -9.34
N GLU A 277 13.38 -29.59 -8.71
CA GLU A 277 13.66 -28.17 -8.42
C GLU A 277 13.80 -27.34 -9.69
N SER A 278 14.21 -27.94 -10.81
CA SER A 278 14.26 -27.22 -12.10
C SER A 278 12.88 -26.84 -12.65
N GLU A 279 11.79 -27.37 -12.08
CA GLU A 279 10.42 -27.03 -12.45
C GLU A 279 9.77 -26.05 -11.46
N GLU A 280 10.53 -25.53 -10.49
CA GLU A 280 10.01 -24.70 -9.41
C GLU A 280 9.27 -23.44 -9.94
N ASP A 281 9.88 -22.70 -10.86
CA ASP A 281 9.26 -21.49 -11.44
C ASP A 281 7.95 -21.80 -12.18
N VAL A 282 7.87 -22.96 -12.83
CA VAL A 282 6.65 -23.41 -13.50
C VAL A 282 5.58 -23.77 -12.47
N GLY A 283 5.98 -24.39 -11.36
CA GLY A 283 5.12 -24.66 -10.21
C GLY A 283 4.58 -23.37 -9.57
N LYS A 284 5.44 -22.37 -9.35
CA LYS A 284 5.05 -21.05 -8.83
C LYS A 284 3.97 -20.41 -9.69
N GLN A 285 4.14 -20.42 -11.01
CA GLN A 285 3.13 -19.85 -11.91
C GLN A 285 1.83 -20.65 -11.98
N ALA A 286 1.90 -21.98 -11.79
CA ALA A 286 0.71 -22.81 -11.65
C ALA A 286 -0.05 -22.54 -10.33
N ILE A 287 0.66 -22.21 -9.25
CA ILE A 287 0.08 -21.75 -8.00
C ILE A 287 -0.57 -20.37 -8.19
N GLU A 288 0.13 -19.47 -8.88
CA GLU A 288 -0.36 -18.12 -9.17
C GLU A 288 -1.69 -18.15 -9.93
N PHE A 289 -1.86 -19.09 -10.86
CA PHE A 289 -3.17 -19.28 -11.49
C PHE A 289 -4.28 -19.57 -10.48
N TRP A 290 -4.02 -20.39 -9.47
CA TRP A 290 -5.04 -20.70 -8.46
C TRP A 290 -5.27 -19.56 -7.49
N THR A 291 -4.26 -18.77 -7.14
CA THR A 291 -4.46 -17.54 -6.35
C THR A 291 -5.31 -16.54 -7.13
N THR A 292 -5.04 -16.31 -8.41
CA THR A 292 -5.87 -15.42 -9.25
C THR A 292 -7.32 -15.89 -9.36
N ILE A 293 -7.57 -17.20 -9.46
CA ILE A 293 -8.95 -17.74 -9.44
C ILE A 293 -9.62 -17.50 -8.09
N CYS A 294 -8.89 -17.61 -6.97
CA CYS A 294 -9.41 -17.28 -5.63
C CYS A 294 -9.80 -15.80 -5.57
N ASP A 295 -8.90 -14.90 -5.98
CA ASP A 295 -9.14 -13.45 -5.98
C ASP A 295 -10.39 -13.10 -6.81
N LYS A 296 -10.52 -13.67 -8.02
CA LYS A 296 -11.72 -13.47 -8.85
C LYS A 296 -13.01 -14.01 -8.23
N GLU A 297 -12.95 -15.16 -7.56
CA GLU A 297 -14.14 -15.71 -6.92
C GLU A 297 -14.58 -14.88 -5.71
N MET A 298 -13.63 -14.34 -4.94
CA MET A 298 -13.90 -13.43 -3.82
C MET A 298 -14.41 -12.07 -4.30
N GLU A 299 -13.80 -11.45 -5.31
CA GLU A 299 -14.29 -10.19 -5.92
C GLU A 299 -15.75 -10.31 -6.39
N ILE A 300 -16.13 -11.48 -6.93
CA ILE A 300 -17.51 -11.76 -7.35
C ILE A 300 -18.44 -11.94 -6.14
N GLU A 301 -17.98 -12.60 -5.08
CA GLU A 301 -18.76 -12.81 -3.86
C GLU A 301 -19.03 -11.50 -3.10
N ASP A 302 -18.06 -10.58 -3.10
CA ASP A 302 -18.17 -9.25 -2.50
C ASP A 302 -18.93 -8.22 -3.37
N GLU A 303 -19.54 -8.67 -4.48
CA GLU A 303 -20.28 -7.86 -5.46
C GLU A 303 -19.42 -6.77 -6.15
N GLU A 304 -18.10 -6.84 -6.07
CA GLU A 304 -17.16 -5.91 -6.73
C GLU A 304 -17.01 -6.20 -8.23
N ALA A 305 -17.10 -7.47 -8.62
CA ALA A 305 -17.02 -7.92 -10.01
C ALA A 305 -18.36 -8.45 -10.57
N PRO A 306 -18.72 -8.14 -11.83
CA PRO A 306 -19.96 -8.62 -12.43
C PRO A 306 -19.85 -10.06 -12.93
N GLY A 307 -20.81 -10.92 -12.55
CA GLY A 307 -20.95 -12.26 -13.12
C GLY A 307 -21.22 -13.33 -12.05
N PRO A 308 -21.63 -14.56 -12.44
CA PRO A 308 -21.77 -15.65 -11.50
C PRO A 308 -20.42 -16.31 -11.21
N SER A 309 -20.10 -16.54 -9.94
CA SER A 309 -18.95 -17.37 -9.56
C SER A 309 -19.14 -18.80 -10.10
N HIS A 310 -18.12 -19.31 -10.79
CA HIS A 310 -18.10 -20.68 -11.29
C HIS A 310 -17.65 -21.69 -10.25
N ASN A 311 -17.19 -21.25 -9.07
CA ASN A 311 -16.76 -22.11 -7.96
C ASN A 311 -15.71 -23.14 -8.41
N PHE A 312 -14.74 -22.71 -9.22
CA PHE A 312 -13.66 -23.55 -9.71
C PHE A 312 -12.77 -24.03 -8.58
N VAL A 313 -12.47 -23.18 -7.59
CA VAL A 313 -11.66 -23.56 -6.42
C VAL A 313 -12.33 -24.68 -5.65
N LYS A 314 -13.62 -24.51 -5.33
CA LYS A 314 -14.42 -25.51 -4.63
C LYS A 314 -14.51 -26.84 -5.39
N GLN A 315 -14.56 -26.81 -6.72
CA GLN A 315 -14.59 -28.04 -7.53
C GLN A 315 -13.21 -28.70 -7.66
N GLY A 316 -12.13 -27.91 -7.64
CA GLY A 316 -10.75 -28.36 -7.88
C GLY A 316 -9.93 -28.66 -6.62
N MET A 317 -10.37 -28.26 -5.43
CA MET A 317 -9.55 -28.32 -4.21
C MET A 317 -9.06 -29.73 -3.82
N GLY A 318 -9.75 -30.79 -4.25
CA GLY A 318 -9.47 -32.16 -3.81
C GLY A 318 -8.02 -32.61 -3.97
N GLN A 319 -7.47 -32.60 -5.19
CA GLN A 319 -6.05 -32.95 -5.42
C GLN A 319 -5.14 -31.74 -5.28
N LEU A 320 -5.64 -30.54 -5.57
CA LEU A 320 -4.90 -29.29 -5.48
C LEU A 320 -4.33 -29.08 -4.07
N VAL A 321 -5.18 -29.14 -3.04
CA VAL A 321 -4.75 -28.94 -1.64
C VAL A 321 -3.70 -29.97 -1.24
N GLY A 322 -3.85 -31.23 -1.67
CA GLY A 322 -2.85 -32.27 -1.41
C GLY A 322 -1.47 -31.95 -2.02
N LEU A 323 -1.44 -31.42 -3.25
CA LEU A 323 -0.18 -31.02 -3.90
C LEU A 323 0.42 -29.75 -3.27
N LEU A 324 -0.41 -28.78 -2.87
CA LEU A 324 0.05 -27.59 -2.16
C LEU A 324 0.71 -27.98 -0.83
N LEU A 325 0.11 -28.88 -0.06
CA LEU A 325 0.67 -29.35 1.22
C LEU A 325 2.00 -30.09 1.04
N GLU A 326 2.18 -30.87 -0.03
CA GLU A 326 3.47 -31.48 -0.35
C GLU A 326 4.49 -30.46 -0.88
N ALA A 327 4.04 -29.42 -1.59
CA ALA A 327 4.89 -28.30 -2.03
C ALA A 327 5.39 -27.47 -0.83
N MET A 328 4.57 -27.31 0.21
CA MET A 328 4.97 -26.68 1.47
C MET A 328 6.11 -27.43 2.18
N CYS A 329 6.32 -28.73 1.89
CA CYS A 329 7.45 -29.50 2.42
C CYS A 329 8.78 -29.25 1.67
N LYS A 330 8.84 -28.26 0.78
CA LYS A 330 10.02 -27.88 -0.02
C LYS A 330 10.61 -26.55 0.47
N GLN A 331 10.76 -26.42 1.77
CA GLN A 331 11.43 -25.26 2.37
C GLN A 331 12.92 -25.31 2.03
N ASP A 332 13.50 -24.18 1.63
CA ASP A 332 14.95 -24.03 1.46
C ASP A 332 15.57 -23.59 2.79
N GLU A 333 16.65 -24.27 3.22
CA GLU A 333 17.40 -23.95 4.44
C GLU A 333 18.34 -22.75 4.24
N ASP A 334 18.75 -22.45 3.00
CA ASP A 334 19.78 -21.46 2.65
C ASP A 334 19.19 -20.14 2.08
N GLU A 335 17.91 -20.11 1.70
CA GLU A 335 17.26 -18.93 1.11
C GLU A 335 16.58 -18.06 2.17
N ASP A 336 17.32 -17.08 2.70
CA ASP A 336 16.77 -16.04 3.58
C ASP A 336 15.89 -15.04 2.80
N GLY A 337 14.57 -15.13 2.96
CA GLY A 337 13.62 -14.09 2.53
C GLY A 337 13.18 -14.13 1.06
N GLY A 338 13.49 -15.19 0.33
CA GLY A 338 13.01 -15.40 -1.05
C GLY A 338 11.57 -15.92 -1.14
N PHE A 339 10.87 -15.62 -2.24
CA PHE A 339 9.55 -16.19 -2.55
C PHE A 339 9.72 -17.60 -3.13
N THR A 340 9.77 -18.60 -2.24
CA THR A 340 9.97 -20.02 -2.55
C THR A 340 8.66 -20.71 -2.95
N LEU A 341 8.74 -21.90 -3.56
CA LEU A 341 7.57 -22.74 -3.82
C LEU A 341 6.73 -23.02 -2.57
N ALA A 342 7.37 -23.25 -1.42
CA ALA A 342 6.69 -23.49 -0.16
C ALA A 342 5.87 -22.26 0.30
N SER A 343 6.45 -21.06 0.17
CA SER A 343 5.76 -19.80 0.49
C SER A 343 4.58 -19.54 -0.45
N ALA A 344 4.75 -19.75 -1.76
CA ALA A 344 3.67 -19.63 -2.74
C ALA A 344 2.53 -20.59 -2.43
N ALA A 345 2.85 -21.84 -2.10
CA ALA A 345 1.84 -22.86 -1.76
C ALA A 345 1.07 -22.51 -0.48
N ALA A 346 1.74 -21.98 0.54
CA ALA A 346 1.13 -21.54 1.78
C ALA A 346 0.18 -20.35 1.57
N THR A 347 0.59 -19.36 0.75
CA THR A 347 -0.26 -18.21 0.36
C THR A 347 -1.48 -18.68 -0.42
N CYS A 348 -1.30 -19.58 -1.38
CA CYS A 348 -2.43 -20.14 -2.14
C CYS A 348 -3.38 -20.94 -1.26
N LEU A 349 -2.88 -21.71 -0.28
CA LEU A 349 -3.74 -22.41 0.67
C LEU A 349 -4.57 -21.43 1.51
N ALA A 350 -3.98 -20.32 1.95
CA ALA A 350 -4.72 -19.28 2.67
C ALA A 350 -5.80 -18.63 1.80
N GLN A 351 -5.50 -18.31 0.54
CA GLN A 351 -6.49 -17.78 -0.41
C GLN A 351 -7.63 -18.76 -0.68
N ILE A 352 -7.32 -20.05 -0.82
CA ILE A 352 -8.34 -21.11 -0.93
C ILE A 352 -9.22 -21.11 0.33
N ALA A 353 -8.64 -20.99 1.52
CA ALA A 353 -9.40 -20.97 2.77
C ALA A 353 -10.36 -19.77 2.86
N LEU A 354 -9.95 -18.59 2.41
CA LEU A 354 -10.80 -17.41 2.28
C LEU A 354 -11.92 -17.61 1.26
N THR A 355 -11.65 -18.27 0.14
CA THR A 355 -12.60 -18.46 -0.97
C THR A 355 -13.66 -19.54 -0.70
N VAL A 356 -13.28 -20.67 -0.07
CA VAL A 356 -14.20 -21.82 0.11
C VAL A 356 -14.61 -22.06 1.57
N HIS A 357 -14.11 -21.24 2.50
CA HIS A 357 -14.44 -21.28 3.92
C HIS A 357 -14.30 -22.69 4.52
N ASP A 358 -15.35 -23.19 5.18
CA ASP A 358 -15.38 -24.47 5.90
C ASP A 358 -14.95 -25.70 5.06
N ASP A 359 -15.13 -25.65 3.74
CA ASP A 359 -14.90 -26.79 2.85
C ASP A 359 -13.41 -27.22 2.79
N VAL A 360 -12.48 -26.30 3.03
CA VAL A 360 -11.02 -26.60 3.00
C VAL A 360 -10.59 -27.43 4.21
N VAL A 361 -11.29 -27.30 5.35
CA VAL A 361 -10.88 -27.89 6.64
C VAL A 361 -10.73 -29.41 6.53
N GLY A 362 -11.68 -30.07 5.85
CA GLY A 362 -11.67 -31.52 5.67
C GLY A 362 -10.48 -32.05 4.84
N HIS A 363 -9.88 -31.19 4.02
CA HIS A 363 -8.74 -31.55 3.15
C HIS A 363 -7.39 -31.36 3.84
N VAL A 364 -7.29 -30.39 4.75
CA VAL A 364 -6.02 -30.01 5.41
C VAL A 364 -5.77 -30.79 6.70
N ILE A 365 -6.81 -31.03 7.51
CA ILE A 365 -6.68 -31.70 8.81
C ILE A 365 -5.99 -33.08 8.74
N PRO A 366 -6.28 -33.96 7.75
CA PRO A 366 -5.61 -35.26 7.65
C PRO A 366 -4.09 -35.14 7.49
N PHE A 367 -3.62 -34.15 6.74
CA PHE A 367 -2.19 -33.90 6.56
C PHE A 367 -1.56 -33.39 7.85
N ILE A 368 -2.20 -32.45 8.55
CA ILE A 368 -1.70 -31.93 9.83
C ILE A 368 -1.53 -33.09 10.83
N GLN A 369 -2.57 -33.90 11.02
CA GLN A 369 -2.55 -35.02 11.97
C GLN A 369 -1.47 -36.06 11.65
N ALA A 370 -1.14 -36.25 10.37
CA ALA A 370 -0.12 -37.21 9.94
C ALA A 370 1.32 -36.69 10.14
N ASN A 371 1.54 -35.36 10.09
CA ASN A 371 2.86 -34.77 9.94
C ASN A 371 3.32 -33.92 11.14
N ILE A 372 2.41 -33.48 12.03
CA ILE A 372 2.72 -32.57 13.14
C ILE A 372 3.68 -33.16 14.21
N ASP A 373 3.81 -34.48 14.24
CA ASP A 373 4.74 -35.23 15.10
C ASP A 373 5.83 -35.96 14.29
N SER A 374 6.04 -35.57 13.03
CA SER A 374 7.08 -36.13 12.17
C SER A 374 8.48 -35.92 12.77
N ALA A 375 9.38 -36.85 12.49
CA ALA A 375 10.81 -36.67 12.81
C ALA A 375 11.50 -35.74 11.78
N ASP A 376 10.92 -35.61 10.59
CA ASP A 376 11.36 -34.68 9.56
C ASP A 376 10.74 -33.30 9.82
N TRP A 377 11.61 -32.32 10.10
CA TRP A 377 11.20 -30.98 10.47
C TRP A 377 10.46 -30.25 9.35
N HIS A 378 10.76 -30.53 8.08
CA HIS A 378 10.05 -29.96 6.92
C HIS A 378 8.56 -30.29 6.96
N ARG A 379 8.23 -31.54 7.32
CA ARG A 379 6.84 -32.00 7.44
C ARG A 379 6.15 -31.41 8.68
N THR A 380 6.86 -31.28 9.79
CA THR A 380 6.31 -30.65 11.00
C THR A 380 6.06 -29.16 10.80
N GLU A 381 6.99 -28.46 10.15
CA GLU A 381 6.85 -27.05 9.79
C GLU A 381 5.69 -26.87 8.81
N ALA A 382 5.64 -27.64 7.72
CA ALA A 382 4.56 -27.56 6.73
C ALA A 382 3.17 -27.82 7.34
N ALA A 383 3.05 -28.79 8.28
CA ALA A 383 1.82 -29.03 9.02
C ALA A 383 1.43 -27.85 9.92
N THR A 384 2.41 -27.18 10.51
CA THR A 384 2.21 -26.00 11.36
C THR A 384 1.80 -24.77 10.54
N LEU A 385 2.45 -24.57 9.40
CA LEU A 385 2.16 -23.51 8.44
C LEU A 385 0.77 -23.71 7.83
N ALA A 386 0.44 -24.94 7.39
CA ALA A 386 -0.87 -25.26 6.83
C ALA A 386 -2.01 -25.00 7.81
N TRP A 387 -1.80 -25.28 9.11
CA TRP A 387 -2.77 -24.92 10.13
C TRP A 387 -2.95 -23.41 10.24
N GLY A 388 -1.85 -22.65 10.34
CA GLY A 388 -1.90 -21.20 10.45
C GLY A 388 -2.52 -20.53 9.21
N SER A 389 -2.28 -21.06 8.01
CA SER A 389 -2.86 -20.59 6.74
C SER A 389 -4.38 -20.73 6.66
N VAL A 390 -4.98 -21.70 7.38
CA VAL A 390 -6.44 -21.94 7.35
C VAL A 390 -7.18 -21.40 8.58
N LEU A 391 -6.51 -20.58 9.39
CA LEU A 391 -7.16 -19.88 10.51
C LEU A 391 -8.03 -18.70 10.04
N GLU A 392 -7.91 -18.29 8.80
CA GLU A 392 -8.72 -17.22 8.21
C GLU A 392 -9.56 -17.79 7.07
N GLY A 393 -10.84 -17.41 7.00
CA GLY A 393 -11.80 -17.94 6.02
C GLY A 393 -12.84 -18.90 6.60
N PRO A 394 -12.47 -20.07 7.16
CA PRO A 394 -13.42 -20.97 7.80
C PRO A 394 -14.11 -20.36 9.02
N SER A 395 -15.32 -20.83 9.31
CA SER A 395 -16.08 -20.42 10.49
C SER A 395 -15.47 -20.95 11.79
N ASP A 396 -15.62 -20.20 12.88
CA ASP A 396 -15.22 -20.62 14.23
C ASP A 396 -15.79 -22.00 14.59
N LEU A 397 -17.00 -22.32 14.13
CA LEU A 397 -17.66 -23.60 14.41
C LEU A 397 -16.91 -24.78 13.76
N ALA A 398 -16.41 -24.61 12.54
CA ALA A 398 -15.67 -25.65 11.83
C ALA A 398 -14.29 -25.90 12.46
N LEU A 399 -13.62 -24.84 12.93
CA LEU A 399 -12.29 -24.90 13.52
C LEU A 399 -12.30 -25.31 15.00
N GLN A 400 -13.38 -25.02 15.74
CA GLN A 400 -13.51 -25.23 17.19
C GLN A 400 -12.96 -26.58 17.71
N PRO A 401 -13.23 -27.74 17.09
CA PRO A 401 -12.77 -29.03 17.60
C PRO A 401 -11.24 -29.17 17.64
N PHE A 402 -10.53 -28.39 16.82
CA PHE A 402 -9.08 -28.49 16.61
C PHE A 402 -8.32 -27.36 17.31
N MET A 403 -8.96 -26.23 17.62
CA MET A 403 -8.31 -25.03 18.16
C MET A 403 -7.50 -25.27 19.43
N VAL A 404 -8.11 -25.86 20.47
CA VAL A 404 -7.44 -26.07 21.76
C VAL A 404 -6.28 -27.06 21.64
N PRO A 405 -6.45 -28.26 21.07
CA PRO A 405 -5.34 -29.18 20.84
C PRO A 405 -4.21 -28.58 20.00
N ALA A 406 -4.55 -27.82 18.95
CA ALA A 406 -3.56 -27.18 18.09
C ALA A 406 -2.78 -26.11 18.87
N LEU A 407 -3.45 -25.23 19.62
CA LEU A 407 -2.79 -24.22 20.44
C LEU A 407 -1.83 -24.85 21.48
N GLU A 408 -2.27 -25.89 22.19
CA GLU A 408 -1.41 -26.62 23.13
C GLU A 408 -0.19 -27.23 22.44
N LYS A 409 -0.37 -27.77 21.23
CA LYS A 409 0.74 -28.30 20.42
C LYS A 409 1.70 -27.19 19.97
N MET A 410 1.21 -26.04 19.51
CA MET A 410 2.06 -24.90 19.12
C MET A 410 2.87 -24.38 20.31
N ILE A 411 2.23 -24.22 21.48
CA ILE A 411 2.90 -23.87 22.74
C ILE A 411 4.02 -24.86 23.06
N SER A 412 3.78 -26.17 22.86
CA SER A 412 4.79 -27.20 23.08
C SER A 412 5.96 -27.11 22.08
N LEU A 413 5.67 -26.86 20.79
CA LEU A 413 6.69 -26.72 19.74
C LEU A 413 7.63 -25.54 20.01
N VAL A 414 7.07 -24.37 20.34
CA VAL A 414 7.85 -23.17 20.71
C VAL A 414 8.63 -23.40 22.01
N GLY A 415 8.00 -24.03 23.00
CA GLY A 415 8.58 -24.24 24.32
C GLY A 415 9.69 -25.30 24.39
N THR A 416 9.91 -26.06 23.32
CA THR A 416 10.88 -27.17 23.28
C THR A 416 12.18 -26.73 22.60
N PRO A 417 13.31 -26.58 23.35
CA PRO A 417 14.55 -26.05 22.78
C PRO A 417 15.18 -26.90 21.66
N THR A 418 14.87 -28.20 21.62
CA THR A 418 15.38 -29.14 20.59
C THR A 418 14.60 -29.09 19.28
N THR A 419 13.45 -28.40 19.24
CA THR A 419 12.67 -28.20 18.01
C THR A 419 13.47 -27.33 17.05
N ALA A 420 13.46 -27.68 15.75
CA ALA A 420 14.15 -26.94 14.70
C ALA A 420 13.67 -25.48 14.65
N LEU A 421 14.58 -24.55 14.34
CA LEU A 421 14.28 -23.11 14.31
C LEU A 421 13.08 -22.76 13.40
N PRO A 422 12.99 -23.26 12.15
CA PRO A 422 11.83 -22.96 11.29
C PRO A 422 10.50 -23.40 11.89
N VAL A 423 10.48 -24.58 12.54
CA VAL A 423 9.26 -25.08 13.22
C VAL A 423 8.87 -24.16 14.39
N ARG A 424 9.83 -23.67 15.17
CA ARG A 424 9.53 -22.73 16.28
C ARG A 424 9.04 -21.38 15.77
N ASP A 425 9.64 -20.87 14.71
CA ASP A 425 9.26 -19.62 14.03
C ASP A 425 7.81 -19.70 13.55
N THR A 426 7.50 -20.71 12.72
CA THR A 426 6.14 -20.93 12.21
C THR A 426 5.14 -21.22 13.32
N ALA A 427 5.51 -21.99 14.36
CA ALA A 427 4.62 -22.21 15.50
C ALA A 427 4.31 -20.92 16.28
N ALA A 428 5.28 -20.02 16.44
CA ALA A 428 5.07 -18.71 17.05
C ALA A 428 4.17 -17.82 16.18
N TRP A 429 4.37 -17.82 14.86
CA TRP A 429 3.50 -17.12 13.92
C TRP A 429 2.05 -17.67 13.98
N THR A 430 1.88 -18.99 14.01
CA THR A 430 0.57 -19.63 14.14
C THR A 430 -0.10 -19.28 15.48
N ILE A 431 0.66 -19.18 16.59
CA ILE A 431 0.10 -18.66 17.86
C ILE A 431 -0.37 -17.23 17.70
N ALA A 432 0.39 -16.36 17.03
CA ALA A 432 0.01 -14.97 16.78
C ALA A 432 -1.33 -14.90 16.02
N ARG A 433 -1.48 -15.68 14.95
CA ARG A 433 -2.74 -15.78 14.17
C ARG A 433 -3.93 -16.28 14.99
N ILE A 434 -3.71 -17.26 15.89
CA ILE A 434 -4.76 -17.70 16.84
C ILE A 434 -5.15 -16.55 17.78
N CYS A 435 -4.17 -15.76 18.24
CA CYS A 435 -4.41 -14.60 19.09
C CYS A 435 -5.12 -13.47 18.35
N GLU A 436 -4.95 -13.35 17.05
CA GLU A 436 -5.59 -12.32 16.24
C GLU A 436 -7.04 -12.69 15.91
N HIS A 437 -7.26 -13.90 15.40
CA HIS A 437 -8.54 -14.28 14.79
C HIS A 437 -9.44 -15.13 15.70
N HIS A 438 -8.86 -15.92 16.62
CA HIS A 438 -9.58 -16.98 17.34
C HIS A 438 -9.60 -16.80 18.86
N THR A 439 -9.85 -15.57 19.30
CA THR A 439 -9.72 -15.15 20.70
C THR A 439 -10.61 -15.95 21.66
N ALA A 440 -11.82 -16.35 21.22
CA ALA A 440 -12.77 -17.14 22.00
C ALA A 440 -12.25 -18.53 22.39
N SER A 441 -11.29 -19.06 21.63
CA SER A 441 -10.66 -20.37 21.91
C SER A 441 -9.57 -20.28 22.99
N ILE A 442 -9.09 -19.07 23.31
CA ILE A 442 -8.00 -18.86 24.27
C ILE A 442 -8.57 -18.80 25.70
N GLN A 443 -8.64 -19.96 26.33
CA GLN A 443 -9.07 -20.10 27.72
C GLN A 443 -8.08 -19.49 28.73
N PRO A 444 -8.52 -19.10 29.95
CA PRO A 444 -7.66 -18.47 30.96
C PRO A 444 -6.42 -19.27 31.35
N GLN A 445 -6.46 -20.60 31.30
CA GLN A 445 -5.26 -21.41 31.56
C GLN A 445 -4.19 -21.24 30.48
N HIS A 446 -4.56 -20.95 29.23
CA HIS A 446 -3.59 -20.72 28.16
C HIS A 446 -2.83 -19.42 28.37
N TRP A 447 -3.52 -18.36 28.83
CA TRP A 447 -2.86 -17.12 29.26
C TRP A 447 -1.79 -17.38 30.32
N HIS A 448 -2.12 -18.22 31.32
CA HIS A 448 -1.18 -18.61 32.36
C HIS A 448 0.03 -19.39 31.80
N VAL A 449 -0.19 -20.36 30.90
CA VAL A 449 0.91 -21.14 30.30
C VAL A 449 1.79 -20.27 29.39
N MET A 450 1.21 -19.31 28.68
CA MET A 450 1.93 -18.42 27.77
C MET A 450 2.70 -17.31 28.49
N LEU A 451 2.14 -16.74 29.58
CA LEU A 451 2.59 -15.46 30.14
C LEU A 451 2.92 -15.49 31.65
N ARG A 452 2.94 -16.64 32.32
CA ARG A 452 3.31 -16.69 33.75
C ARG A 452 4.75 -16.20 33.97
N GLU A 453 4.95 -15.45 35.05
CA GLU A 453 6.29 -15.07 35.49
C GLU A 453 7.00 -16.29 36.09
N GLY A 454 8.26 -16.52 35.69
CA GLY A 454 9.06 -17.58 36.29
C GLY A 454 9.41 -17.25 37.74
N SER A 455 9.42 -18.25 38.62
CA SER A 455 9.85 -18.08 40.01
C SER A 455 11.03 -18.99 40.34
N VAL A 456 11.99 -18.43 41.09
CA VAL A 456 13.18 -19.14 41.58
C VAL A 456 13.17 -19.16 43.10
N ASP A 457 13.62 -20.26 43.68
CA ASP A 457 13.79 -20.36 45.13
C ASP A 457 15.02 -19.56 45.60
N PRO A 458 15.21 -19.36 46.92
CA PRO A 458 16.39 -18.68 47.46
C PRO A 458 17.73 -19.39 47.16
N SER A 459 17.71 -20.62 46.63
CA SER A 459 18.88 -21.39 46.21
C SER A 459 19.18 -21.27 44.71
N GLY A 460 18.32 -20.57 43.95
CA GLY A 460 18.43 -20.39 42.51
C GLY A 460 17.78 -21.52 41.68
N ALA A 461 17.06 -22.45 42.30
CA ALA A 461 16.33 -23.50 41.61
C ALA A 461 14.98 -22.98 41.10
N LEU A 462 14.61 -23.31 39.87
CA LEU A 462 13.31 -22.96 39.29
C LEU A 462 12.18 -23.65 40.08
N ILE A 463 11.29 -22.85 40.68
CA ILE A 463 10.07 -23.33 41.35
C ILE A 463 8.97 -23.50 40.30
N GLU A 464 8.76 -22.49 39.47
CA GLU A 464 7.83 -22.54 38.34
C GLU A 464 8.51 -22.02 37.06
N PRO A 465 8.37 -22.74 35.93
CA PRO A 465 8.96 -22.28 34.67
C PRO A 465 8.31 -20.98 34.20
N GLU A 466 9.06 -20.14 33.52
CA GLU A 466 8.52 -18.97 32.81
C GLU A 466 7.51 -19.41 31.73
N GLY A 467 6.53 -18.55 31.43
CA GLY A 467 5.56 -18.79 30.35
C GLY A 467 6.24 -18.87 28.98
N VAL A 468 5.68 -19.66 28.07
CA VAL A 468 6.38 -19.99 26.80
C VAL A 468 6.70 -18.75 25.96
N LEU A 469 5.80 -17.76 25.89
CA LEU A 469 6.00 -16.57 25.07
C LEU A 469 7.06 -15.66 25.71
N LEU A 470 7.03 -15.50 27.04
CA LEU A 470 8.06 -14.73 27.76
C LEU A 470 9.45 -15.35 27.63
N MET A 471 9.53 -16.69 27.62
CA MET A 471 10.78 -17.40 27.34
C MET A 471 11.23 -17.19 25.89
N ALA A 472 10.31 -17.32 24.92
CA ALA A 472 10.60 -17.23 23.50
C ALA A 472 10.98 -15.82 23.01
N LEU A 473 10.64 -14.76 23.75
CA LEU A 473 11.21 -13.41 23.54
C LEU A 473 12.75 -13.37 23.62
N LYS A 474 13.36 -14.37 24.27
CA LYS A 474 14.82 -14.53 24.43
C LYS A 474 15.43 -15.50 23.41
N ASP A 475 14.61 -16.07 22.52
CA ASP A 475 15.03 -16.99 21.45
C ASP A 475 15.58 -16.20 20.23
N HIS A 476 15.89 -16.90 19.14
CA HIS A 476 16.30 -16.33 17.86
C HIS A 476 15.36 -15.20 17.39
N THR A 477 15.91 -14.20 16.71
CA THR A 477 15.20 -12.96 16.34
C THR A 477 13.92 -13.21 15.56
N ARG A 478 13.94 -14.14 14.60
CA ARG A 478 12.76 -14.63 13.86
C ARG A 478 11.61 -15.08 14.78
N VAL A 479 11.89 -15.94 15.77
CA VAL A 479 10.88 -16.43 16.72
C VAL A 479 10.40 -15.31 17.63
N ALA A 480 11.33 -14.51 18.17
CA ALA A 480 11.01 -13.44 19.10
C ALA A 480 10.14 -12.35 18.46
N GLU A 481 10.31 -12.10 17.16
CA GLU A 481 9.49 -11.16 16.40
C GLU A 481 8.03 -11.65 16.33
N LYS A 482 7.80 -12.90 15.93
CA LYS A 482 6.45 -13.51 15.93
C LYS A 482 5.80 -13.54 17.31
N VAL A 483 6.60 -13.73 18.35
CA VAL A 483 6.13 -13.64 19.74
C VAL A 483 5.69 -12.21 20.08
N CYS A 484 6.41 -11.18 19.63
CA CYS A 484 5.96 -9.79 19.81
C CYS A 484 4.61 -9.56 19.13
N THR A 485 4.40 -10.08 17.92
CA THR A 485 3.10 -10.03 17.21
C THR A 485 2.00 -10.75 17.98
N ALA A 486 2.28 -11.91 18.57
CA ALA A 486 1.32 -12.61 19.44
C ALA A 486 0.96 -11.79 20.69
N LEU A 487 1.94 -11.14 21.32
CA LEU A 487 1.72 -10.28 22.49
C LEU A 487 0.94 -9.01 22.14
N TYR A 488 1.20 -8.43 20.97
CA TYR A 488 0.43 -7.33 20.41
C TYR A 488 -1.05 -7.74 20.27
N ALA A 489 -1.32 -8.85 19.58
CA ALA A 489 -2.70 -9.33 19.36
C ALA A 489 -3.42 -9.64 20.69
N LEU A 490 -2.74 -10.26 21.66
CA LEU A 490 -3.30 -10.49 23.00
C LEU A 490 -3.63 -9.18 23.75
N ALA A 491 -2.84 -8.12 23.54
CA ALA A 491 -3.10 -6.81 24.13
C ALA A 491 -4.22 -6.05 23.40
N GLU A 492 -4.36 -6.22 22.10
CA GLU A 492 -5.44 -5.68 21.29
C GLU A 492 -6.81 -6.25 21.69
N GLN A 493 -6.87 -7.55 22.01
CA GLN A 493 -8.09 -8.22 22.49
C GLN A 493 -8.76 -7.55 23.70
N VAL A 494 -8.03 -6.79 24.51
CA VAL A 494 -8.57 -6.12 25.69
C VAL A 494 -8.89 -4.64 25.44
N GLU A 495 -8.96 -4.20 24.18
CA GLU A 495 -9.30 -2.82 23.81
C GLU A 495 -10.63 -2.38 24.44
N ASP A 496 -11.68 -3.19 24.33
CA ASP A 496 -13.00 -2.91 24.93
C ASP A 496 -12.93 -2.76 26.46
N GLU A 497 -11.94 -3.39 27.09
CA GLU A 497 -11.73 -3.37 28.53
C GLU A 497 -10.74 -2.26 28.97
N ARG A 498 -10.14 -1.48 28.05
CA ARG A 498 -9.04 -0.52 28.36
C ARG A 498 -9.41 0.56 29.37
N ASN A 499 -10.69 0.90 29.47
CA ASN A 499 -11.23 1.93 30.37
C ASN A 499 -11.80 1.36 31.68
N ASN A 500 -11.75 0.03 31.86
CA ASN A 500 -12.21 -0.64 33.08
C ASN A 500 -11.25 -0.37 34.26
N PRO A 501 -11.72 -0.57 35.51
CA PRO A 501 -10.85 -0.48 36.69
C PRO A 501 -9.66 -1.43 36.66
N SER A 502 -9.85 -2.63 36.11
CA SER A 502 -8.86 -3.69 35.94
C SER A 502 -9.23 -4.52 34.70
N ASN A 503 -8.25 -5.15 34.06
CA ASN A 503 -8.44 -6.05 32.94
C ASN A 503 -7.43 -7.21 32.98
N ARG A 504 -7.43 -8.07 31.96
CA ARG A 504 -6.54 -9.25 31.91
C ARG A 504 -5.05 -8.90 31.91
N LEU A 505 -4.69 -7.69 31.45
CA LEU A 505 -3.30 -7.21 31.47
C LEU A 505 -2.87 -6.71 32.85
N SER A 506 -3.79 -6.35 33.75
CA SER A 506 -3.44 -5.68 35.02
C SER A 506 -2.41 -6.43 35.87
N GLY A 507 -2.55 -7.75 36.00
CA GLY A 507 -1.58 -8.58 36.74
C GLY A 507 -0.29 -8.88 35.97
N LEU A 508 -0.28 -8.71 34.65
CA LEU A 508 0.82 -9.07 33.75
C LEU A 508 1.60 -7.85 33.26
N PHE A 509 1.05 -6.64 33.41
CA PHE A 509 1.54 -5.42 32.78
C PHE A 509 3.02 -5.17 33.06
N VAL A 510 3.44 -5.25 34.32
CA VAL A 510 4.85 -5.01 34.71
C VAL A 510 5.77 -6.08 34.11
N THR A 511 5.32 -7.33 34.07
CA THR A 511 6.08 -8.46 33.52
C THR A 511 6.26 -8.31 32.01
N LEU A 512 5.16 -8.02 31.30
CA LEU A 512 5.17 -7.78 29.85
C LEU A 512 6.04 -6.57 29.48
N ALA A 513 5.85 -5.44 30.16
CA ALA A 513 6.62 -4.23 29.89
C ALA A 513 8.12 -4.47 30.09
N LYS A 514 8.53 -5.15 31.17
CA LYS A 514 9.95 -5.50 31.40
C LYS A 514 10.48 -6.45 30.32
N ALA A 515 9.72 -7.47 29.95
CA ALA A 515 10.16 -8.46 28.96
C ALA A 515 10.34 -7.84 27.57
N LEU A 516 9.38 -7.03 27.12
CA LEU A 516 9.44 -6.31 25.85
C LEU A 516 10.57 -5.27 25.85
N LEU A 517 10.72 -4.49 26.92
CA LEU A 517 11.83 -3.54 27.06
C LEU A 517 13.21 -4.22 27.07
N ALA A 518 13.33 -5.43 27.64
CA ALA A 518 14.55 -6.21 27.56
C ALA A 518 14.79 -6.74 26.14
N CYS A 519 13.73 -7.13 25.43
CA CYS A 519 13.80 -7.56 24.04
C CYS A 519 14.37 -6.43 23.13
N THR A 520 13.91 -5.19 23.34
CA THR A 520 14.41 -4.03 22.56
C THR A 520 15.90 -3.72 22.78
N GLU A 521 16.50 -4.19 23.88
CA GLU A 521 17.90 -3.94 24.24
C GLU A 521 18.84 -5.09 23.87
N ARG A 522 18.34 -6.14 23.20
CA ARG A 522 19.20 -7.23 22.73
C ARG A 522 20.20 -6.70 21.70
N HIS A 523 21.38 -7.32 21.68
CA HIS A 523 22.44 -6.98 20.73
C HIS A 523 22.04 -7.20 19.26
N ASP A 524 21.15 -8.17 19.01
CA ASP A 524 20.61 -8.59 17.72
C ASP A 524 19.21 -8.00 17.44
N ALA A 525 18.72 -7.07 18.28
CA ALA A 525 17.36 -6.52 18.14
C ALA A 525 17.13 -5.76 16.82
N GLY A 526 18.19 -5.32 16.14
CA GLY A 526 18.09 -4.66 14.84
C GLY A 526 17.83 -5.62 13.67
N GLU A 527 17.89 -6.93 13.88
CA GLU A 527 17.65 -7.93 12.83
C GLU A 527 16.17 -8.33 12.78
N ASN A 528 15.68 -8.70 11.59
CA ASN A 528 14.32 -9.22 11.37
C ASN A 528 13.21 -8.35 11.97
N ASN A 529 13.38 -7.02 12.00
CA ASN A 529 12.44 -6.05 12.58
C ASN A 529 12.10 -6.27 14.07
N LEU A 530 12.88 -7.07 14.81
CA LEU A 530 12.55 -7.45 16.19
C LEU A 530 12.33 -6.24 17.11
N ARG A 531 13.20 -5.22 17.01
CA ARG A 531 13.08 -4.00 17.83
C ARG A 531 11.78 -3.25 17.57
N VAL A 532 11.39 -3.14 16.29
CA VAL A 532 10.14 -2.47 15.88
C VAL A 532 8.96 -3.22 16.48
N SER A 533 8.84 -4.53 16.22
CA SER A 533 7.74 -5.35 16.73
C SER A 533 7.67 -5.35 18.27
N ALA A 534 8.81 -5.31 18.97
CA ALA A 534 8.84 -5.26 20.42
C ALA A 534 8.33 -3.91 20.98
N TYR A 535 8.66 -2.77 20.34
CA TYR A 535 8.13 -1.46 20.75
C TYR A 535 6.64 -1.32 20.38
N GLU A 536 6.20 -1.85 19.24
CA GLU A 536 4.79 -1.85 18.85
C GLU A 536 3.94 -2.68 19.82
N ALA A 537 4.39 -3.89 20.16
CA ALA A 537 3.75 -4.72 21.18
C ALA A 537 3.69 -4.01 22.55
N LEU A 538 4.77 -3.32 22.94
CA LEU A 538 4.80 -2.54 24.18
C LEU A 538 3.78 -1.39 24.13
N ASN A 539 3.71 -0.67 23.01
CA ASN A 539 2.77 0.42 22.81
C ASN A 539 1.33 -0.09 22.90
N MET A 540 1.01 -1.22 22.28
CA MET A 540 -0.34 -1.81 22.35
C MET A 540 -0.70 -2.25 23.78
N VAL A 541 0.24 -2.86 24.51
CA VAL A 541 0.07 -3.19 25.94
C VAL A 541 -0.21 -1.95 26.78
N ILE A 542 0.46 -0.82 26.52
CA ILE A 542 0.24 0.45 27.25
C ILE A 542 -1.11 1.07 26.88
N THR A 543 -1.44 1.14 25.59
CA THR A 543 -2.71 1.69 25.07
C THR A 543 -3.90 1.01 25.71
N ASN A 544 -3.89 -0.33 25.79
CA ASN A 544 -4.99 -1.12 26.31
C ASN A 544 -4.88 -1.50 27.80
N ALA A 545 -3.91 -0.94 28.53
CA ALA A 545 -3.77 -1.17 29.97
C ALA A 545 -4.95 -0.55 30.78
N ALA A 546 -5.45 -1.24 31.81
CA ALA A 546 -6.55 -0.75 32.63
C ALA A 546 -6.14 0.35 33.63
N LYS A 547 -7.12 0.93 34.33
CA LYS A 547 -6.90 2.07 35.26
C LYS A 547 -5.96 1.75 36.43
N ASP A 548 -5.99 0.55 36.96
CA ASP A 548 -5.12 0.09 38.05
C ASP A 548 -3.62 0.04 37.69
N THR A 549 -3.28 -0.05 36.40
CA THR A 549 -1.89 -0.06 35.91
C THR A 549 -1.26 1.32 35.75
N HIS A 550 -2.01 2.42 35.91
CA HIS A 550 -1.53 3.78 35.60
C HIS A 550 -0.26 4.17 36.37
N VAL A 551 -0.11 3.72 37.61
CA VAL A 551 1.11 3.96 38.40
C VAL A 551 2.32 3.29 37.75
N SER A 552 2.16 2.06 37.27
CA SER A 552 3.20 1.31 36.56
C SER A 552 3.52 1.94 35.20
N VAL A 553 2.51 2.40 34.44
CA VAL A 553 2.70 3.17 33.19
C VAL A 553 3.52 4.44 33.47
N GLY A 554 3.22 5.15 34.56
CA GLY A 554 3.95 6.34 34.99
C GLY A 554 5.44 6.09 35.27
N GLN A 555 5.81 4.88 35.70
CA GLN A 555 7.21 4.50 35.93
C GLN A 555 7.99 4.25 34.63
N LEU A 556 7.30 3.96 33.51
CA LEU A 556 7.94 3.77 32.21
C LEU A 556 8.39 5.11 31.59
N LEU A 557 7.66 6.19 31.84
CA LEU A 557 7.94 7.51 31.27
C LEU A 557 9.40 7.98 31.49
N PRO A 558 9.93 8.06 32.73
CA PRO A 558 11.31 8.47 32.93
C PRO A 558 12.34 7.51 32.33
N LEU A 559 12.02 6.21 32.23
CA LEU A 559 12.89 5.22 31.61
C LEU A 559 13.02 5.47 30.10
N VAL A 560 11.89 5.66 29.41
CA VAL A 560 11.87 5.94 27.96
C VAL A 560 12.54 7.29 27.65
N ILE A 561 12.33 8.31 28.49
CA ILE A 561 13.04 9.61 28.40
C ILE A 561 14.56 9.39 28.49
N SER A 562 15.03 8.63 29.48
CA SER A 562 16.46 8.34 29.64
C SER A 562 17.03 7.56 28.46
N ARG A 563 16.26 6.65 27.87
CA ARG A 563 16.68 5.90 26.67
C ARG A 563 16.80 6.83 25.46
N LEU A 564 15.83 7.71 25.25
CA LEU A 564 15.87 8.70 24.17
C LEU A 564 17.06 9.65 24.33
N GLU A 565 17.33 10.11 25.55
CA GLU A 565 18.53 10.91 25.85
C GLU A 565 19.83 10.15 25.51
N GLY A 566 19.89 8.86 25.82
CA GLY A 566 21.03 7.99 25.50
C GLY A 566 21.31 7.88 24.00
N THR A 567 20.27 7.96 23.15
CA THR A 567 20.45 7.85 21.68
C THR A 567 21.37 8.93 21.12
N PHE A 568 21.35 10.15 21.68
CA PHE A 568 22.18 11.26 21.20
C PHE A 568 23.68 11.06 21.46
N ALA A 569 24.04 10.15 22.37
CA ALA A 569 25.42 9.79 22.68
C ALA A 569 25.94 8.58 21.88
N MET A 570 25.12 7.98 21.01
CA MET A 570 25.52 6.84 20.19
C MET A 570 26.63 7.22 19.18
N PRO A 571 27.68 6.40 19.02
CA PRO A 571 28.72 6.65 18.04
C PRO A 571 28.17 6.38 16.62
N ILE A 572 28.23 7.41 15.76
CA ILE A 572 27.84 7.29 14.35
C ILE A 572 29.11 7.20 13.51
N VAL A 573 29.40 6.00 12.98
CA VAL A 573 30.58 5.76 12.13
C VAL A 573 30.17 5.50 10.68
N SER A 574 29.01 4.89 10.46
CA SER A 574 28.44 4.55 9.16
C SER A 574 27.09 5.23 8.89
N SER A 575 26.57 5.09 7.65
CA SER A 575 25.19 5.51 7.35
C SER A 575 24.19 4.64 8.10
N ASP A 576 24.46 3.33 8.17
CA ASP A 576 23.64 2.34 8.85
C ASP A 576 23.51 2.64 10.35
N ASP A 577 24.59 3.09 11.01
CA ASP A 577 24.54 3.52 12.41
C ASP A 577 23.60 4.72 12.61
N ARG A 578 23.58 5.64 11.64
CA ARG A 578 22.72 6.81 11.67
C ARG A 578 21.26 6.43 11.43
N GLU A 579 21.00 5.50 10.51
CA GLU A 579 19.67 4.96 10.25
C GLU A 579 19.14 4.20 11.47
N ALA A 580 19.94 3.35 12.09
CA ALA A 580 19.58 2.64 13.32
C ALA A 580 19.31 3.59 14.51
N GLN A 581 20.10 4.66 14.67
CA GLN A 581 19.83 5.69 15.67
C GLN A 581 18.51 6.41 15.39
N THR A 582 18.27 6.75 14.13
CA THR A 582 17.07 7.44 13.64
C THR A 582 15.82 6.60 13.91
N GLU A 583 15.84 5.32 13.52
CA GLU A 583 14.77 4.36 13.81
C GLU A 583 14.48 4.27 15.31
N LEU A 584 15.52 4.09 16.13
CA LEU A 584 15.37 4.01 17.59
C LEU A 584 14.76 5.28 18.18
N GLN A 585 15.13 6.46 17.69
CA GLN A 585 14.52 7.72 18.11
C GLN A 585 13.04 7.79 17.74
N GLY A 586 12.66 7.33 16.55
CA GLY A 586 11.26 7.22 16.13
C GLY A 586 10.44 6.32 17.05
N LEU A 587 10.92 5.10 17.29
CA LEU A 587 10.26 4.12 18.17
C LEU A 587 10.09 4.66 19.61
N LEU A 588 11.12 5.32 20.15
CA LEU A 588 11.05 5.93 21.48
C LEU A 588 10.10 7.12 21.53
N CYS A 589 10.04 7.95 20.47
CA CYS A 589 9.06 9.04 20.37
C CYS A 589 7.62 8.50 20.32
N ALA A 590 7.36 7.44 19.54
CA ALA A 590 6.07 6.76 19.51
C ALA A 590 5.67 6.23 20.91
N THR A 591 6.59 5.58 21.62
CA THR A 591 6.31 5.11 22.99
C THR A 591 6.08 6.27 23.96
N LEU A 592 6.81 7.38 23.86
CA LEU A 592 6.55 8.58 24.66
C LEU A 592 5.17 9.16 24.39
N GLN A 593 4.74 9.20 23.13
CA GLN A 593 3.40 9.64 22.74
C GLN A 593 2.34 8.77 23.43
N VAL A 594 2.42 7.45 23.29
CA VAL A 594 1.44 6.50 23.83
C VAL A 594 1.36 6.59 25.36
N ILE A 595 2.50 6.63 26.05
CA ILE A 595 2.54 6.80 27.51
C ILE A 595 1.92 8.14 27.92
N THR A 596 2.23 9.23 27.20
CA THR A 596 1.73 10.58 27.51
C THR A 596 0.22 10.67 27.31
N GLN A 597 -0.31 10.10 26.22
CA GLN A 597 -1.75 10.01 25.97
C GLN A 597 -2.45 9.21 27.07
N LYS A 598 -1.87 8.09 27.51
CA LYS A 598 -2.44 7.24 28.56
C LYS A 598 -2.48 7.92 29.93
N LEU A 599 -1.43 8.65 30.30
CA LEU A 599 -1.33 9.35 31.58
C LEU A 599 -2.07 10.69 31.60
N GLY A 600 -2.26 11.32 30.44
CA GLY A 600 -2.84 12.65 30.30
C GLY A 600 -2.12 13.67 31.19
N PRO A 601 -2.83 14.46 32.02
CA PRO A 601 -2.22 15.49 32.87
C PRO A 601 -1.14 14.97 33.85
N GLN A 602 -1.10 13.68 34.17
CA GLN A 602 -0.08 13.11 35.05
C GLN A 602 1.32 13.08 34.41
N ALA A 603 1.43 13.21 33.08
CA ALA A 603 2.70 13.31 32.37
C ALA A 603 3.35 14.72 32.46
N ALA A 604 2.59 15.75 32.88
CA ALA A 604 3.04 17.13 32.92
C ALA A 604 4.38 17.38 33.66
N PRO A 605 4.72 16.69 34.78
CA PRO A 605 6.01 16.86 35.45
C PRO A 605 7.24 16.52 34.58
N HIS A 606 7.07 15.71 33.54
CA HIS A 606 8.14 15.29 32.63
C HIS A 606 8.15 16.08 31.31
N ALA A 607 7.17 16.97 31.09
CA ALA A 607 7.00 17.69 29.83
C ALA A 607 8.23 18.50 29.41
N ASP A 608 8.95 19.12 30.36
CA ASP A 608 10.15 19.91 30.07
C ASP A 608 11.26 19.02 29.46
N GLN A 609 11.45 17.82 30.01
CA GLN A 609 12.45 16.87 29.51
C GLN A 609 12.05 16.35 28.13
N MET A 610 10.79 15.96 27.94
CA MET A 610 10.29 15.47 26.65
C MET A 610 10.44 16.52 25.56
N MET A 611 10.03 17.76 25.81
CA MET A 611 10.15 18.84 24.83
C MET A 611 11.61 19.13 24.48
N ASN A 612 12.52 19.14 25.45
CA ASN A 612 13.94 19.32 25.19
C ASN A 612 14.53 18.22 24.30
N LEU A 613 14.10 16.96 24.49
CA LEU A 613 14.56 15.84 23.66
C LEU A 613 13.95 15.90 22.26
N CYS A 614 12.64 16.13 22.11
CA CYS A 614 12.00 16.30 20.81
C CYS A 614 12.64 17.44 20.00
N LEU A 615 12.95 18.58 20.63
CA LEU A 615 13.66 19.69 19.98
C LEU A 615 15.06 19.30 19.50
N GLN A 616 15.78 18.42 20.23
CA GLN A 616 17.06 17.87 19.79
C GLN A 616 16.90 16.89 18.62
N VAL A 617 15.85 16.07 18.62
CA VAL A 617 15.50 15.20 17.48
C VAL A 617 15.29 16.05 16.22
N PHE A 618 14.49 17.12 16.28
CA PHE A 618 14.28 17.99 15.12
C PHE A 618 15.56 18.70 14.64
N ALA A 619 16.51 18.96 15.54
CA ALA A 619 17.79 19.57 15.19
C ALA A 619 18.69 18.65 14.35
N SER A 620 18.46 17.33 14.36
CA SER A 620 19.21 16.33 13.59
C SER A 620 18.97 16.41 12.07
N ARG A 621 17.92 17.15 11.62
CA ARG A 621 17.52 17.33 10.22
C ARG A 621 17.24 16.04 9.45
N ASN A 622 16.74 15.00 10.12
CA ASN A 622 16.28 13.78 9.47
C ASN A 622 14.74 13.75 9.40
N SER A 623 14.17 13.87 8.20
CA SER A 623 12.71 13.98 8.01
C SER A 623 11.95 12.75 8.50
N SER A 624 12.55 11.56 8.47
CA SER A 624 11.88 10.30 8.81
C SER A 624 11.42 10.20 10.26
N VAL A 625 12.11 10.86 11.22
CA VAL A 625 11.76 10.81 12.65
C VAL A 625 10.86 11.97 13.05
N HIS A 626 10.79 13.01 12.20
CA HIS A 626 10.04 14.19 12.51
C HIS A 626 8.55 13.89 12.69
N GLU A 627 8.02 12.86 12.03
CA GLU A 627 6.65 12.40 12.20
C GLU A 627 6.34 12.00 13.65
N GLU A 628 7.04 10.97 14.16
CA GLU A 628 6.86 10.48 15.53
C GLU A 628 7.19 11.53 16.58
N ALA A 629 8.22 12.35 16.34
CA ALA A 629 8.58 13.43 17.25
C ALA A 629 7.49 14.52 17.30
N LEU A 630 6.83 14.83 16.17
CA LEU A 630 5.71 15.77 16.12
C LEU A 630 4.49 15.20 16.87
N LEU A 631 4.13 13.94 16.65
CA LEU A 631 3.04 13.27 17.35
C LEU A 631 3.28 13.24 18.88
N ALA A 632 4.51 12.95 19.30
CA ALA A 632 4.91 13.04 20.70
C ALA A 632 4.67 14.46 21.25
N VAL A 633 5.11 15.52 20.54
CA VAL A 633 4.86 16.91 20.94
C VAL A 633 3.35 17.24 21.04
N GLY A 634 2.53 16.75 20.09
CA GLY A 634 1.07 16.89 20.14
C GLY A 634 0.46 16.28 21.41
N SER A 635 0.93 15.09 21.80
CA SER A 635 0.52 14.46 23.07
C SER A 635 0.95 15.27 24.30
N VAL A 636 2.15 15.88 24.29
CA VAL A 636 2.62 16.76 25.38
C VAL A 636 1.76 18.01 25.47
N ALA A 637 1.39 18.60 24.33
CA ALA A 637 0.49 19.76 24.28
C ALA A 637 -0.85 19.42 24.94
N THR A 638 -1.47 18.31 24.55
CA THR A 638 -2.73 17.85 25.14
C THR A 638 -2.62 17.57 26.64
N ALA A 639 -1.52 16.94 27.10
CA ALA A 639 -1.30 16.63 28.51
C ALA A 639 -1.05 17.87 29.38
N THR A 640 -0.38 18.90 28.85
CA THR A 640 -0.02 20.11 29.61
C THR A 640 -1.04 21.24 29.46
N GLY A 641 -1.90 21.19 28.45
CA GLY A 641 -2.90 22.20 28.14
C GLY A 641 -2.26 23.58 27.99
N ARG A 642 -2.83 24.59 28.65
CA ARG A 642 -2.35 25.99 28.62
C ARG A 642 -0.90 26.16 29.08
N ALA A 643 -0.34 25.22 29.85
CA ALA A 643 1.07 25.30 30.26
C ALA A 643 2.05 25.03 29.11
N PHE A 644 1.58 24.53 27.96
CA PHE A 644 2.40 24.29 26.77
C PHE A 644 2.95 25.59 26.15
N GLU A 645 2.34 26.75 26.44
CA GLU A 645 2.68 28.03 25.81
C GLU A 645 4.16 28.38 25.93
N LYS A 646 4.81 28.02 27.06
CA LYS A 646 6.25 28.26 27.29
C LYS A 646 7.17 27.61 26.26
N TYR A 647 6.72 26.55 25.57
CA TYR A 647 7.52 25.85 24.57
C TYR A 647 7.31 26.40 23.15
N MET A 648 6.21 27.09 22.88
CA MET A 648 5.87 27.60 21.55
C MET A 648 6.95 28.48 20.92
N PRO A 649 7.62 29.40 21.63
CA PRO A 649 8.70 30.19 21.05
C PRO A 649 9.85 29.35 20.48
N HIS A 650 10.12 28.17 21.06
CA HIS A 650 11.19 27.27 20.65
C HIS A 650 10.74 26.24 19.63
N PHE A 651 9.49 25.78 19.72
CA PHE A 651 8.94 24.75 18.83
C PHE A 651 8.39 25.30 17.51
N ARG A 652 7.87 26.53 17.50
CA ARG A 652 7.29 27.20 16.33
C ARG A 652 8.12 27.09 15.04
N PRO A 653 9.47 27.28 15.03
CA PRO A 653 10.26 27.17 13.81
C PRO A 653 10.22 25.76 13.19
N PHE A 654 10.19 24.71 14.02
CA PHE A 654 10.12 23.32 13.57
C PHE A 654 8.73 22.96 13.06
N LEU A 655 7.69 23.43 13.74
CA LEU A 655 6.31 23.29 13.26
C LEU A 655 6.12 23.96 11.88
N SER A 656 6.67 25.17 11.71
CA SER A 656 6.62 25.89 10.43
C SER A 656 7.39 25.17 9.31
N LEU A 657 8.51 24.53 9.65
CA LEU A 657 9.28 23.71 8.70
C LEU A 657 8.48 22.47 8.29
N GLY A 658 7.87 21.75 9.24
CA GLY A 658 7.01 20.59 8.96
C GLY A 658 5.83 20.95 8.06
N LEU A 659 5.13 22.06 8.37
CA LEU A 659 4.04 22.57 7.54
C LEU A 659 4.51 22.99 6.13
N SER A 660 5.73 23.46 5.97
CA SER A 660 6.24 23.90 4.66
C SER A 660 6.79 22.77 3.80
N ASN A 661 6.99 21.57 4.37
CA ASN A 661 7.62 20.44 3.69
C ASN A 661 6.59 19.61 2.91
N TYR A 662 6.07 20.18 1.82
CA TYR A 662 5.06 19.51 0.98
C TYR A 662 5.59 18.31 0.20
N GLU A 663 6.92 18.17 0.05
CA GLU A 663 7.56 17.02 -0.62
C GLU A 663 7.41 15.75 0.23
N GLU A 664 7.54 15.88 1.56
CA GLU A 664 7.28 14.81 2.53
C GLU A 664 5.87 14.96 3.11
N PHE A 665 4.87 14.56 2.32
CA PHE A 665 3.47 14.83 2.63
C PHE A 665 2.99 14.24 3.97
N MET A 666 3.58 13.12 4.44
CA MET A 666 3.25 12.49 5.73
C MET A 666 3.63 13.40 6.91
N VAL A 667 4.86 13.93 6.90
CA VAL A 667 5.32 14.90 7.91
C VAL A 667 4.47 16.18 7.88
N CYS A 668 4.12 16.65 6.68
CA CYS A 668 3.23 17.81 6.54
C CYS A 668 1.84 17.52 7.15
N ASN A 669 1.28 16.33 6.91
CA ASN A 669 -0.02 15.92 7.45
C ASN A 669 0.00 15.89 8.99
N VAL A 670 1.01 15.22 9.58
CA VAL A 670 1.17 15.18 11.03
C VAL A 670 1.38 16.56 11.63
N ALA A 671 2.17 17.43 10.99
CA ALA A 671 2.35 18.81 11.44
C ALA A 671 1.02 19.58 11.51
N ILE A 672 0.09 19.35 10.56
CA ILE A 672 -1.25 19.94 10.58
C ILE A 672 -2.07 19.40 11.75
N GLY A 673 -2.04 18.08 12.00
CA GLY A 673 -2.69 17.47 13.16
C GLY A 673 -2.21 18.07 14.49
N VAL A 674 -0.89 18.26 14.63
CA VAL A 674 -0.28 18.90 15.81
C VAL A 674 -0.72 20.36 15.97
N VAL A 675 -0.99 21.10 14.88
CA VAL A 675 -1.60 22.43 14.99
C VAL A 675 -2.99 22.33 15.64
N GLY A 676 -3.80 21.34 15.28
CA GLY A 676 -5.10 21.07 15.91
C GLY A 676 -4.97 20.79 17.40
N ASP A 677 -4.03 19.92 17.79
CA ASP A 677 -3.76 19.61 19.21
C ASP A 677 -3.31 20.84 20.01
N ILE A 678 -2.43 21.66 19.43
CA ILE A 678 -1.98 22.92 20.04
C ILE A 678 -3.13 23.90 20.19
N CYS A 679 -4.04 23.99 19.20
CA CYS A 679 -5.23 24.83 19.27
C CYS A 679 -6.13 24.40 20.43
N ARG A 680 -6.39 23.10 20.58
CA ARG A 680 -7.19 22.55 21.69
C ARG A 680 -6.52 22.74 23.05
N ALA A 681 -5.20 22.59 23.13
CA ALA A 681 -4.43 22.71 24.36
C ALA A 681 -4.30 24.16 24.86
N LEU A 682 -3.94 25.09 23.96
CA LEU A 682 -3.67 26.49 24.31
C LEU A 682 -4.93 27.36 24.33
N GLU A 683 -5.99 26.95 23.63
CA GLU A 683 -7.20 27.74 23.41
C GLU A 683 -6.81 29.17 22.95
N LYS A 684 -7.38 30.23 23.55
CA LYS A 684 -7.10 31.63 23.20
C LYS A 684 -5.62 32.03 23.27
N GLN A 685 -4.75 31.28 23.96
CA GLN A 685 -3.31 31.57 24.03
C GLN A 685 -2.57 31.31 22.72
N VAL A 686 -3.18 30.57 21.77
CA VAL A 686 -2.58 30.32 20.44
C VAL A 686 -2.62 31.57 19.54
N MET A 687 -3.42 32.58 19.88
CA MET A 687 -3.68 33.77 19.07
C MET A 687 -2.44 34.47 18.49
N PRO A 688 -1.31 34.63 19.21
CA PRO A 688 -0.09 35.26 18.67
C PRO A 688 0.55 34.49 17.51
N TYR A 689 0.23 33.21 17.35
CA TYR A 689 0.84 32.30 16.38
C TYR A 689 -0.06 32.08 15.14
N CYS A 690 -1.36 32.35 15.25
CA CYS A 690 -2.34 32.02 14.20
C CYS A 690 -2.09 32.71 12.85
N ASP A 691 -1.55 33.94 12.83
CA ASP A 691 -1.34 34.66 11.56
C ASP A 691 -0.37 33.91 10.64
N GLU A 692 0.71 33.38 11.21
CA GLU A 692 1.67 32.56 10.47
C GLU A 692 1.09 31.19 10.12
N LEU A 693 0.44 30.52 11.07
CA LEU A 693 -0.14 29.18 10.86
C LEU A 693 -1.16 29.22 9.72
N VAL A 694 -2.12 30.14 9.75
CA VAL A 694 -3.13 30.30 8.70
C VAL A 694 -2.47 30.64 7.36
N HIS A 695 -1.42 31.48 7.36
CA HIS A 695 -0.69 31.82 6.13
C HIS A 695 0.00 30.59 5.50
N LEU A 696 0.65 29.74 6.31
CA LEU A 696 1.30 28.52 5.84
C LEU A 696 0.29 27.52 5.29
N LEU A 697 -0.82 27.29 6.00
CA LEU A 697 -1.91 26.42 5.56
C LEU A 697 -2.51 26.87 4.22
N LEU A 698 -2.75 28.17 4.06
CA LEU A 698 -3.24 28.75 2.80
C LEU A 698 -2.22 28.62 1.65
N ARG A 699 -0.93 28.83 1.93
CA ARG A 699 0.14 28.65 0.94
C ARG A 699 0.20 27.21 0.43
N ASN A 700 0.04 26.23 1.33
CA ASN A 700 0.00 24.82 0.93
C ASN A 700 -1.17 24.52 0.00
N LEU A 701 -2.38 24.99 0.33
CA LEU A 701 -3.55 24.79 -0.53
C LEU A 701 -3.41 25.44 -1.92
N GLN A 702 -2.60 26.50 -2.03
CA GLN A 702 -2.30 27.17 -3.30
C GLN A 702 -1.19 26.48 -4.11
N ASN A 703 -0.46 25.52 -3.52
CA ASN A 703 0.61 24.80 -4.20
C ASN A 703 0.04 23.68 -5.09
N PRO A 704 0.21 23.73 -6.43
CA PRO A 704 -0.27 22.68 -7.32
C PRO A 704 0.46 21.34 -7.13
N ALA A 705 1.67 21.35 -6.54
CA ALA A 705 2.45 20.14 -6.26
C ALA A 705 2.09 19.48 -4.92
N LEU A 706 1.16 20.03 -4.13
CA LEU A 706 0.75 19.44 -2.86
C LEU A 706 0.00 18.13 -3.10
N ASN A 707 0.39 17.08 -2.37
CA ASN A 707 -0.34 15.82 -2.35
C ASN A 707 -1.81 16.06 -1.93
N ARG A 708 -2.76 15.48 -2.68
CA ARG A 708 -4.19 15.64 -2.45
C ARG A 708 -4.61 15.31 -1.01
N ASN A 709 -4.03 14.27 -0.39
CA ASN A 709 -4.39 13.80 0.95
C ASN A 709 -4.06 14.79 2.07
N VAL A 710 -3.26 15.83 1.80
CA VAL A 710 -2.96 16.89 2.77
C VAL A 710 -4.05 17.97 2.79
N LYS A 711 -4.88 18.08 1.74
CA LYS A 711 -5.92 19.11 1.68
C LYS A 711 -7.01 18.93 2.75
N PRO A 712 -7.63 17.74 2.95
CA PRO A 712 -8.68 17.58 3.95
C PRO A 712 -8.24 17.97 5.38
N PRO A 713 -7.08 17.52 5.89
CA PRO A 713 -6.57 17.91 7.20
C PRO A 713 -6.36 19.43 7.35
N ILE A 714 -5.87 20.12 6.30
CA ILE A 714 -5.73 21.59 6.34
C ILE A 714 -7.10 22.25 6.56
N LEU A 715 -8.13 21.77 5.86
CA LEU A 715 -9.48 22.35 5.96
C LEU A 715 -10.05 22.14 7.35
N SER A 716 -9.97 20.92 7.90
CA SER A 716 -10.39 20.61 9.27
C SER A 716 -9.64 21.47 10.31
N CYS A 717 -8.34 21.66 10.12
CA CYS A 717 -7.50 22.49 10.99
C CYS A 717 -7.95 23.96 11.06
N PHE A 718 -8.56 24.52 9.99
CA PHE A 718 -9.19 25.85 10.09
C PHE A 718 -10.33 25.88 11.12
N GLY A 719 -11.08 24.79 11.24
CA GLY A 719 -12.10 24.60 12.27
C GLY A 719 -11.51 24.60 13.68
N ASP A 720 -10.42 23.85 13.90
CA ASP A 720 -9.72 23.82 15.20
C ASP A 720 -9.17 25.19 15.61
N ILE A 721 -8.55 25.92 14.66
CA ILE A 721 -8.07 27.28 14.90
C ILE A 721 -9.26 28.18 15.27
N ALA A 722 -10.38 28.08 14.53
CA ALA A 722 -11.56 28.91 14.78
C ALA A 722 -12.21 28.61 16.14
N LEU A 723 -12.22 27.35 16.58
CA LEU A 723 -12.66 26.98 17.93
C LEU A 723 -11.76 27.58 19.00
N ALA A 724 -10.43 27.56 18.80
CA ALA A 724 -9.47 28.04 19.79
C ALA A 724 -9.47 29.57 19.95
N ILE A 725 -9.56 30.34 18.85
CA ILE A 725 -9.53 31.81 18.89
C ILE A 725 -10.91 32.47 18.83
N GLU A 726 -11.97 31.68 18.66
CA GLU A 726 -13.37 32.08 18.67
C GLU A 726 -13.62 33.30 17.76
N GLY A 727 -14.21 34.37 18.28
CA GLY A 727 -14.47 35.62 17.56
C GLY A 727 -13.24 36.33 16.98
N GLY A 728 -12.03 35.90 17.33
CA GLY A 728 -10.77 36.34 16.71
C GLY A 728 -10.55 35.77 15.30
N PHE A 729 -11.27 34.72 14.90
CA PHE A 729 -11.16 34.11 13.57
C PHE A 729 -11.77 34.97 12.45
N GLU A 730 -12.57 35.99 12.81
CA GLU A 730 -13.21 36.93 11.88
C GLU A 730 -12.25 37.49 10.82
N LYS A 731 -10.98 37.74 11.17
CA LYS A 731 -9.97 38.27 10.23
C LYS A 731 -9.60 37.31 9.09
N TYR A 732 -9.81 36.01 9.25
CA TYR A 732 -9.45 35.00 8.25
C TYR A 732 -10.65 34.54 7.41
N MET A 733 -11.87 34.80 7.89
CA MET A 733 -13.13 34.32 7.31
C MET A 733 -13.22 34.49 5.80
N GLN A 734 -12.90 35.66 5.27
CA GLN A 734 -13.06 35.93 3.83
C GLN A 734 -12.21 34.97 2.98
N VAL A 735 -10.96 34.74 3.38
CA VAL A 735 -10.02 33.92 2.63
C VAL A 735 -10.33 32.43 2.85
N THR A 736 -10.54 32.00 4.10
CA THR A 736 -10.80 30.59 4.42
C THR A 736 -12.13 30.11 3.84
N MET A 737 -13.20 30.90 3.93
CA MET A 737 -14.50 30.53 3.36
C MET A 737 -14.45 30.45 1.83
N SER A 738 -13.71 31.34 1.17
CA SER A 738 -13.50 31.25 -0.29
C SER A 738 -12.78 29.96 -0.68
N MET A 739 -11.79 29.53 0.12
CA MET A 739 -11.07 28.27 -0.11
C MET A 739 -11.96 27.05 0.12
N LEU A 740 -12.81 27.05 1.15
CA LEU A 740 -13.78 25.97 1.41
C LEU A 740 -14.77 25.82 0.26
N VAL A 741 -15.27 26.93 -0.29
CA VAL A 741 -16.15 26.91 -1.47
C VAL A 741 -15.41 26.35 -2.68
N GLN A 742 -14.17 26.77 -2.94
CA GLN A 742 -13.38 26.21 -4.04
C GLN A 742 -13.14 24.70 -3.86
N ALA A 743 -12.79 24.25 -2.67
CA ALA A 743 -12.58 22.83 -2.36
C ALA A 743 -13.86 22.01 -2.53
N SER A 744 -15.03 22.56 -2.15
CA SER A 744 -16.34 21.90 -2.28
C SER A 744 -16.76 21.61 -3.72
N GLN A 745 -16.16 22.31 -4.70
CA GLN A 745 -16.42 22.13 -6.13
C GLN A 745 -15.55 21.02 -6.75
N THR A 746 -14.72 20.33 -5.97
CA THR A 746 -13.88 19.23 -6.46
C THR A 746 -14.75 18.07 -6.93
N THR A 747 -14.50 17.62 -8.15
CA THR A 747 -15.12 16.42 -8.75
C THR A 747 -14.04 15.39 -9.02
N VAL A 748 -14.37 14.12 -8.83
CA VAL A 748 -13.48 12.99 -9.08
C VAL A 748 -14.19 11.95 -9.94
N ASP A 749 -13.43 11.01 -10.49
CA ASP A 749 -13.99 9.82 -11.12
C ASP A 749 -14.65 8.93 -10.07
N THR A 750 -15.95 8.67 -10.23
CA THR A 750 -16.75 7.87 -9.29
C THR A 750 -16.57 6.37 -9.48
N GLU A 751 -15.88 5.94 -10.54
CA GLU A 751 -15.55 4.53 -10.77
C GLU A 751 -14.26 4.12 -10.03
N ASN A 752 -13.47 5.08 -9.55
CA ASN A 752 -12.25 4.82 -8.78
C ASN A 752 -12.53 4.94 -7.26
N PRO A 753 -12.45 3.82 -6.48
CA PRO A 753 -12.72 3.83 -5.04
C PRO A 753 -11.83 4.77 -4.23
N ASP A 754 -10.52 4.82 -4.50
CA ASP A 754 -9.58 5.70 -3.79
C ASP A 754 -9.95 7.18 -3.94
N LEU A 755 -10.40 7.56 -5.15
CA LEU A 755 -10.83 8.91 -5.44
C LEU A 755 -12.15 9.25 -4.73
N VAL A 756 -13.06 8.29 -4.62
CA VAL A 756 -14.30 8.42 -3.85
C VAL A 756 -14.01 8.60 -2.37
N GLU A 757 -13.10 7.80 -1.80
CA GLU A 757 -12.69 7.95 -0.40
C GLU A 757 -12.06 9.32 -0.14
N TYR A 758 -11.11 9.74 -1.00
CA TYR A 758 -10.52 11.06 -0.93
C TYR A 758 -11.58 12.18 -1.00
N LEU A 759 -12.57 12.06 -1.88
CA LEU A 759 -13.66 13.03 -1.98
C LEU A 759 -14.48 13.10 -0.69
N ASN A 760 -14.74 11.96 -0.05
CA ASN A 760 -15.44 11.90 1.22
C ASN A 760 -14.64 12.56 2.34
N GLN A 761 -13.35 12.22 2.48
CA GLN A 761 -12.45 12.87 3.46
C GLN A 761 -12.40 14.39 3.24
N LEU A 762 -12.29 14.85 1.99
CA LEU A 762 -12.28 16.28 1.65
C LEU A 762 -13.57 16.98 2.09
N ARG A 763 -14.74 16.37 1.83
CA ARG A 763 -16.05 16.92 2.22
C ARG A 763 -16.21 16.96 3.73
N GLU A 764 -15.79 15.91 4.43
CA GLU A 764 -15.77 15.84 5.88
C GLU A 764 -14.93 16.97 6.48
N GLY A 765 -13.68 17.16 6.02
CA GLY A 765 -12.83 18.26 6.47
C GLY A 765 -13.43 19.65 6.21
N ILE A 766 -14.19 19.85 5.13
CA ILE A 766 -14.92 21.10 4.88
C ILE A 766 -16.07 21.29 5.87
N PHE A 767 -16.82 20.24 6.17
CA PHE A 767 -17.93 20.30 7.14
C PHE A 767 -17.43 20.55 8.56
N GLU A 768 -16.32 19.92 8.97
CA GLU A 768 -15.65 20.18 10.24
C GLU A 768 -15.17 21.63 10.33
N ALA A 769 -14.59 22.17 9.25
CA ALA A 769 -14.17 23.57 9.18
C ALA A 769 -15.34 24.53 9.42
N TYR A 770 -16.47 24.33 8.72
CA TYR A 770 -17.67 25.15 8.91
C TYR A 770 -18.22 25.02 10.34
N THR A 771 -18.25 23.81 10.87
CA THR A 771 -18.72 23.52 12.23
C THR A 771 -17.86 24.24 13.27
N GLY A 772 -16.54 24.09 13.21
CA GLY A 772 -15.61 24.76 14.13
C GLY A 772 -15.72 26.28 14.08
N VAL A 773 -15.86 26.86 12.88
CA VAL A 773 -16.07 28.30 12.70
C VAL A 773 -17.39 28.77 13.32
N LEU A 774 -18.51 28.08 13.06
CA LEU A 774 -19.80 28.43 13.62
C LEU A 774 -19.79 28.37 15.15
N GLN A 775 -19.25 27.30 15.71
CA GLN A 775 -19.15 27.11 17.16
C GLN A 775 -18.25 28.17 17.80
N GLY A 776 -17.10 28.49 17.20
CA GLY A 776 -16.19 29.54 17.66
C GLY A 776 -16.82 30.94 17.62
N LEU A 777 -17.53 31.29 16.55
CA LEU A 777 -18.25 32.57 16.44
C LEU A 777 -19.43 32.66 17.42
N ARG A 778 -20.10 31.54 17.69
CA ARG A 778 -21.20 31.45 18.66
C ARG A 778 -20.73 31.78 20.07
N ALA A 779 -19.54 31.30 20.47
CA ALA A 779 -18.99 31.53 21.81
C ALA A 779 -18.83 33.03 22.16
N GLU A 780 -18.52 33.88 21.18
CA GLU A 780 -18.34 35.33 21.34
C GLU A 780 -19.55 36.16 20.82
N ASN A 781 -20.71 35.53 20.62
CA ASN A 781 -21.92 36.17 20.08
C ASN A 781 -21.72 36.90 18.72
N LYS A 782 -20.82 36.40 17.88
CA LYS A 782 -20.50 36.94 16.54
C LYS A 782 -21.12 36.13 15.39
N ALA A 783 -22.21 35.41 15.65
CA ALA A 783 -22.85 34.53 14.67
C ALA A 783 -23.22 35.24 13.34
N THR A 784 -23.59 36.53 13.39
CA THR A 784 -23.96 37.32 12.21
C THR A 784 -22.84 37.48 11.19
N VAL A 785 -21.57 37.34 11.61
CA VAL A 785 -20.39 37.37 10.71
C VAL A 785 -20.43 36.22 9.70
N PHE A 786 -21.09 35.11 10.03
CA PHE A 786 -21.19 33.94 9.16
C PHE A 786 -22.32 34.05 8.12
N GLU A 787 -23.30 34.96 8.29
CA GLU A 787 -24.45 35.07 7.38
C GLU A 787 -24.10 35.17 5.89
N PRO A 788 -23.07 35.92 5.45
CA PRO A 788 -22.68 36.01 4.04
C PRO A 788 -22.18 34.68 3.44
N TYR A 789 -21.72 33.76 4.28
CA TYR A 789 -21.08 32.49 3.88
C TYR A 789 -22.02 31.29 3.98
N MET A 790 -23.19 31.45 4.61
CA MET A 790 -24.21 30.41 4.79
C MET A 790 -24.59 29.69 3.49
N MET A 791 -24.65 30.42 2.37
CA MET A 791 -25.01 29.83 1.08
C MET A 791 -23.95 28.86 0.55
N GLY A 792 -22.66 29.08 0.84
CA GLY A 792 -21.59 28.16 0.47
C GLY A 792 -21.70 26.82 1.20
N ALA A 793 -22.00 26.86 2.50
CA ALA A 793 -22.26 25.66 3.30
C ALA A 793 -23.50 24.89 2.81
N LEU A 794 -24.59 25.60 2.52
CA LEU A 794 -25.84 25.00 2.01
C LEU A 794 -25.67 24.36 0.63
N GLU A 795 -24.80 24.91 -0.22
CA GLU A 795 -24.50 24.37 -1.54
C GLU A 795 -23.74 23.05 -1.46
N LEU A 796 -22.74 22.95 -0.57
CA LEU A 796 -22.05 21.67 -0.34
C LEU A 796 -23.01 20.59 0.18
N ILE A 797 -23.89 20.94 1.14
CA ILE A 797 -24.94 20.02 1.63
C ILE A 797 -25.83 19.54 0.47
N ARG A 798 -26.17 20.44 -0.46
CA ARG A 798 -26.97 20.11 -1.65
C ARG A 798 -26.21 19.16 -2.57
N VAL A 799 -24.93 19.41 -2.85
CA VAL A 799 -24.08 18.56 -3.71
C VAL A 799 -23.99 17.14 -3.16
N CYS A 800 -23.82 16.98 -1.85
CA CYS A 800 -23.79 15.67 -1.19
C CYS A 800 -25.14 14.94 -1.22
N ASN A 801 -26.26 15.65 -1.41
CA ASN A 801 -27.60 15.07 -1.43
C ASN A 801 -28.15 14.80 -2.84
N ASP A 802 -27.90 15.69 -3.81
CA ASP A 802 -28.57 15.70 -5.12
C ASP A 802 -27.69 15.24 -6.30
N GLY A 803 -26.37 15.12 -6.12
CA GLY A 803 -25.41 15.01 -7.24
C GLY A 803 -24.61 13.71 -7.31
N VAL A 804 -24.78 12.78 -6.38
CA VAL A 804 -23.91 11.60 -6.26
C VAL A 804 -24.77 10.37 -5.93
N PRO A 805 -24.56 9.20 -6.57
CA PRO A 805 -25.22 7.96 -6.16
C PRO A 805 -25.10 7.72 -4.64
N GLN A 806 -26.16 7.21 -4.00
CA GLN A 806 -26.22 7.05 -2.52
C GLN A 806 -25.07 6.19 -1.96
N ASN A 807 -24.50 5.32 -2.78
CA ASN A 807 -23.35 4.45 -2.50
C ASN A 807 -21.98 5.16 -2.51
N VAL A 808 -21.90 6.44 -2.88
CA VAL A 808 -20.63 7.19 -2.97
C VAL A 808 -20.44 8.15 -1.79
N THR A 809 -21.52 8.61 -1.15
CA THR A 809 -21.43 9.50 0.02
C THR A 809 -21.34 8.67 1.30
N GLY A 810 -20.18 8.69 1.96
CA GLY A 810 -19.95 7.91 3.19
C GLY A 810 -20.76 8.40 4.41
N ASP A 811 -20.97 7.52 5.39
CA ASP A 811 -21.72 7.85 6.62
C ASP A 811 -21.07 8.98 7.43
N SER A 812 -19.73 9.07 7.45
CA SER A 812 -19.01 10.16 8.13
C SER A 812 -19.36 11.53 7.53
N VAL A 813 -19.47 11.62 6.21
CA VAL A 813 -19.90 12.83 5.49
C VAL A 813 -21.35 13.18 5.82
N VAL A 814 -22.23 12.17 5.90
CA VAL A 814 -23.63 12.36 6.33
C VAL A 814 -23.68 12.88 7.76
N HIS A 815 -22.91 12.28 8.68
CA HIS A 815 -22.79 12.70 10.08
C HIS A 815 -22.36 14.17 10.19
N ALA A 816 -21.25 14.53 9.54
CA ALA A 816 -20.72 15.89 9.54
C ALA A 816 -21.71 16.89 8.93
N ALA A 817 -22.40 16.52 7.84
CA ALA A 817 -23.39 17.37 7.18
C ALA A 817 -24.63 17.60 8.06
N VAL A 818 -25.17 16.56 8.72
CA VAL A 818 -26.31 16.73 9.63
C VAL A 818 -25.92 17.50 10.89
N GLY A 819 -24.70 17.31 11.39
CA GLY A 819 -24.10 18.11 12.45
C GLY A 819 -24.08 19.59 12.09
N LEU A 820 -23.56 19.93 10.91
CA LEU A 820 -23.52 21.30 10.41
C LEU A 820 -24.91 21.92 10.27
N ILE A 821 -25.93 21.18 9.82
CA ILE A 821 -27.32 21.68 9.76
C ILE A 821 -27.80 22.12 11.14
N GLY A 822 -27.54 21.31 12.16
CA GLY A 822 -27.91 21.63 13.53
C GLY A 822 -27.14 22.84 14.06
N ASP A 823 -25.84 22.93 13.79
CA ASP A 823 -25.02 24.06 14.22
C ASP A 823 -25.38 25.37 13.50
N LEU A 824 -25.73 25.33 12.21
CA LEU A 824 -26.29 26.48 11.49
C LEU A 824 -27.60 26.95 12.14
N ALA A 825 -28.49 26.02 12.48
CA ALA A 825 -29.76 26.34 13.11
C ALA A 825 -29.60 26.91 14.53
N GLN A 826 -28.69 26.35 15.32
CA GLN A 826 -28.42 26.79 16.68
C GLN A 826 -27.68 28.14 16.71
N THR A 827 -26.77 28.38 15.77
CA THR A 827 -25.90 29.57 15.76
C THR A 827 -26.55 30.76 15.09
N LEU A 828 -27.15 30.57 13.90
CA LEU A 828 -27.77 31.65 13.13
C LEU A 828 -29.23 31.87 13.49
N GLY A 829 -29.92 30.87 14.05
CA GLY A 829 -31.32 30.99 14.45
C GLY A 829 -32.25 31.31 13.28
N GLU A 830 -33.08 32.35 13.43
CA GLU A 830 -34.13 32.72 12.48
C GLU A 830 -33.64 33.03 11.04
N PRO A 831 -32.52 33.76 10.83
CA PRO A 831 -31.86 33.85 9.52
C PRO A 831 -31.73 32.52 8.78
N PHE A 832 -31.19 31.47 9.42
CA PHE A 832 -31.06 30.15 8.81
C PHE A 832 -32.42 29.45 8.68
N LYS A 833 -33.26 29.47 9.72
CA LYS A 833 -34.58 28.82 9.69
C LYS A 833 -35.44 29.31 8.52
N ARG A 834 -35.39 30.61 8.19
CA ARG A 834 -36.10 31.18 7.03
C ARG A 834 -35.61 30.58 5.71
N VAL A 835 -34.29 30.45 5.52
CA VAL A 835 -33.71 29.85 4.32
C VAL A 835 -34.01 28.36 4.26
N ALA A 836 -33.78 27.62 5.35
CA ALA A 836 -34.04 26.18 5.44
C ALA A 836 -35.52 25.81 5.19
N ARG A 837 -36.47 26.70 5.51
CA ARG A 837 -37.91 26.51 5.26
C ARG A 837 -38.35 26.90 3.85
N SER A 838 -37.52 27.62 3.10
CA SER A 838 -37.80 28.04 1.72
C SER A 838 -37.43 26.94 0.71
N SER A 839 -38.13 26.88 -0.42
CA SER A 839 -37.76 26.02 -1.55
C SER A 839 -36.69 26.73 -2.40
N PRO A 840 -35.64 26.03 -2.90
CA PRO A 840 -35.45 24.57 -2.92
C PRO A 840 -34.81 23.97 -1.65
N HIS A 841 -34.28 24.80 -0.73
CA HIS A 841 -33.48 24.34 0.42
C HIS A 841 -34.16 23.32 1.34
N LYS A 842 -35.46 23.49 1.56
CA LYS A 842 -36.26 22.59 2.40
C LYS A 842 -36.25 21.13 1.92
N GLU A 843 -36.15 20.89 0.62
CA GLU A 843 -36.33 19.57 0.03
C GLU A 843 -35.10 18.69 0.29
N TYR A 844 -33.92 19.14 -0.14
CA TYR A 844 -32.67 18.39 0.07
C TYR A 844 -32.28 18.30 1.55
N LEU A 845 -32.50 19.35 2.35
CA LEU A 845 -32.21 19.30 3.80
C LEU A 845 -33.06 18.23 4.51
N LYS A 846 -34.33 18.10 4.15
CA LYS A 846 -35.20 17.06 4.72
C LYS A 846 -34.85 15.66 4.22
N ALA A 847 -34.43 15.53 2.96
CA ALA A 847 -33.97 14.27 2.40
C ALA A 847 -32.72 13.76 3.16
N LEU A 848 -31.72 14.61 3.33
CA LEU A 848 -30.49 14.27 4.06
C LEU A 848 -30.77 13.95 5.53
N LEU A 849 -31.58 14.74 6.22
CA LEU A 849 -31.98 14.46 7.61
C LEU A 849 -32.80 13.17 7.76
N LYS A 850 -33.52 12.75 6.71
CA LYS A 850 -34.20 11.45 6.71
C LYS A 850 -33.17 10.33 6.55
N HIS A 851 -32.27 10.47 5.57
CA HIS A 851 -31.20 9.51 5.34
C HIS A 851 -30.33 9.30 6.58
N GLY A 852 -29.87 10.38 7.24
CA GLY A 852 -29.10 10.28 8.48
C GLY A 852 -29.85 9.61 9.64
N LYS A 853 -31.19 9.73 9.72
CA LYS A 853 -32.01 9.02 10.73
C LYS A 853 -32.13 7.52 10.46
N GLU A 854 -31.98 7.12 9.20
CA GLU A 854 -32.03 5.74 8.73
C GLU A 854 -30.63 5.11 8.67
N SER A 855 -29.58 5.86 9.03
CA SER A 855 -28.20 5.37 9.09
C SER A 855 -28.05 4.19 10.08
N PRO A 856 -27.21 3.19 9.74
CA PRO A 856 -26.85 2.12 10.66
C PRO A 856 -26.04 2.62 11.87
N ASN A 857 -25.37 3.77 11.76
CA ASN A 857 -24.62 4.40 12.83
C ASN A 857 -25.55 5.15 13.80
N LYS A 858 -25.52 4.76 15.07
CA LYS A 858 -26.37 5.35 16.10
C LYS A 858 -26.07 6.84 16.32
N GLU A 859 -24.81 7.25 16.27
CA GLU A 859 -24.41 8.64 16.48
C GLU A 859 -24.93 9.55 15.37
N THR A 860 -24.82 9.10 14.11
CA THR A 860 -25.40 9.77 12.94
C THR A 860 -26.92 9.88 13.06
N GLY A 861 -27.59 8.81 13.49
CA GLY A 861 -29.03 8.82 13.75
C GLY A 861 -29.46 9.79 14.84
N GLU A 862 -28.67 9.94 15.90
CA GLU A 862 -28.92 10.90 16.98
C GLU A 862 -28.66 12.35 16.55
N ALA A 863 -27.55 12.61 15.87
CA ALA A 863 -27.21 13.92 15.30
C ALA A 863 -28.30 14.39 14.32
N ALA A 864 -28.80 13.52 13.45
CA ALA A 864 -29.88 13.83 12.52
C ALA A 864 -31.22 14.12 13.22
N LYS A 865 -31.53 13.45 14.34
CA LYS A 865 -32.70 13.75 15.17
C LYS A 865 -32.56 15.12 15.83
N TRP A 866 -31.40 15.42 16.41
CA TRP A 866 -31.08 16.70 17.02
C TRP A 866 -31.18 17.85 16.02
N ALA A 867 -30.49 17.76 14.88
CA ALA A 867 -30.50 18.78 13.83
C ALA A 867 -31.92 19.02 13.28
N SER A 868 -32.70 17.94 13.07
CA SER A 868 -34.09 18.04 12.64
C SER A 868 -34.98 18.76 13.65
N GLN A 869 -34.72 18.62 14.95
CA GLN A 869 -35.47 19.32 15.99
C GLN A 869 -35.12 20.80 16.06
N ILE A 870 -33.85 21.18 15.88
CA ILE A 870 -33.45 22.59 15.99
C ILE A 870 -33.75 23.36 14.70
N ALA A 871 -33.51 22.77 13.53
CA ALA A 871 -33.66 23.44 12.24
C ALA A 871 -35.12 23.68 11.83
N PHE A 872 -36.05 22.79 12.19
CA PHE A 872 -37.42 22.81 11.67
C PHE A 872 -38.52 23.00 12.71
N LYS A 873 -38.22 22.94 14.01
CA LYS A 873 -39.21 23.22 15.06
C LYS A 873 -39.38 24.74 15.23
N ASP A 874 -40.64 25.16 15.36
CA ASP A 874 -41.02 26.57 15.57
C ASP A 874 -40.48 27.12 16.89
#